data_AF-A0A258AP14-F1
#
_entry.id   AF-A0A258AP14-F1
#
_cell.length_a   1.000
_cell.length_b   1.000
_cell.length_c   1.000
_cell.angle_alpha   90.00
_cell.angle_beta   90.00
_cell.angle_gamma   90.00
#
_symmetry.space_group_name_H-M   'P 1'
#
loop_
_entity.id
_entity.type
_entity.pdbx_description
1 polymer ?
#
loop_
_entity_poly.entity_id
_entity_poly.type
_entity_poly.pdbx_seq_one_letter_code
_entity_poly.pdbx_strand_id
1 'polypeptide(L)'
;MLPRIFSTLAAFAVLLNTASAVPQWIWLSKNGDKDPQVTFRYRFAVPAKVQSATLELTCDNGADALLNGKKVLTNPDWQEPTKVDISKDIKLGEQNEIIVNGRNKGGVAALIARLTLNLPNNEKAIVVETTDKWEAAKTGTEAWQPALVINDYGKGPWGLALDGKAGGGKNSGPAESVAASEITVPKGFKVEKLYNVPKDQEGSWVALTVDPKGHLIACDQYGSIYRMRVPAIGKTEDLKPEKLAIEIGKAHGLLAAFDSLYVMVNEDGKNNGLYRLQDTNGDDQYDKVTKLHTMSGGGEHGLHSMTVSPDGKRIYFNCGNHTKLPEGLEDSRPAKIWNEDHILPRFWDANGHARGILAPGGYICSMNPDGSGLELFCYGFRNEFDICFNDQGELFTYDADMEWDIGSPWYRPTRVNHCVSGADYGWRSGSGKWPNYYADSLPTTLDIGPGSPTGVVAGTGAKFPAKYQHAIFINDWTYGTMWAINLDAKGASFEATKEEFVFGKPLPLTDVVIHPQDGAMYFAVGGRKTQSGVYRVTYVGDESTAPAKALPLGEDFKLRASLEAYHTGQVEAAKALSAAWSNLGNNDRRIRYAARVAIEKIPVSLWQEKVLSEKDPVALIEGIIALARVTGAKDNHAGGKPAAKPTGTSSEPIGYVSSENVELEGRMFLALGRLVGAKLPLDQQLAALRALELVLIRLGKPSEEICSQIAAALDIVYPTENSFVNRELCQILVAIDSPTVVSKTLALMATSKDDFQEVTTDEVLSRNDGYANAARAAAGSRPNAQQISYMVALRNATAGWTRQRC
;
A
#
# COMPACT_ATOMS: atom_id res chain seq x y z
N MET A 1 63.43 -9.63 -74.64
CA MET A 1 62.18 -9.91 -75.37
C MET A 1 61.03 -9.81 -74.37
N LEU A 2 60.15 -8.83 -74.58
CA LEU A 2 58.80 -8.70 -74.00
C LEU A 2 57.92 -9.93 -74.39
N PRO A 3 56.67 -10.14 -73.90
CA PRO A 3 55.85 -9.42 -72.88
C PRO A 3 54.93 -10.33 -71.97
N ARG A 4 54.17 -9.70 -71.03
CA ARG A 4 52.70 -9.81 -70.72
C ARG A 4 52.06 -11.23 -70.47
N ILE A 5 51.04 -11.49 -69.64
CA ILE A 5 49.98 -10.75 -68.92
C ILE A 5 49.08 -11.81 -68.20
N PHE A 6 48.38 -11.42 -67.10
CA PHE A 6 47.30 -12.11 -66.34
C PHE A 6 47.68 -13.45 -65.66
N SER A 7 47.48 -13.72 -64.36
CA SER A 7 46.37 -13.46 -63.43
C SER A 7 46.89 -13.64 -61.98
N THR A 8 46.69 -12.74 -61.00
CA THR A 8 45.51 -12.60 -60.12
C THR A 8 45.06 -13.83 -59.30
N LEU A 9 45.10 -13.63 -57.97
CA LEU A 9 44.09 -13.94 -56.94
C LEU A 9 44.09 -15.24 -56.13
N ALA A 10 43.67 -15.01 -54.87
CA ALA A 10 43.17 -15.91 -53.80
C ALA A 10 44.23 -16.61 -52.93
N ALA A 11 44.45 -16.21 -51.66
CA ALA A 11 43.54 -16.31 -50.50
C ALA A 11 43.05 -17.76 -50.32
N PHE A 12 43.29 -18.45 -49.21
CA PHE A 12 42.70 -18.26 -47.87
C PHE A 12 43.77 -18.61 -46.82
N ALA A 13 44.22 -17.74 -45.91
CA ALA A 13 43.43 -17.14 -44.83
C ALA A 13 42.29 -18.07 -44.37
N VAL A 14 42.61 -19.12 -43.60
CA VAL A 14 41.67 -19.54 -42.55
C VAL A 14 41.72 -18.43 -41.50
N LEU A 15 41.01 -17.34 -41.78
CA LEU A 15 40.34 -16.58 -40.75
C LEU A 15 39.47 -17.61 -40.04
N LEU A 16 40.00 -18.20 -38.96
CA LEU A 16 39.16 -18.54 -37.83
C LEU A 16 38.53 -17.20 -37.46
N ASN A 17 37.34 -17.00 -38.03
CA ASN A 17 36.32 -16.12 -37.52
C ASN A 17 36.14 -16.57 -36.07
N THR A 18 36.97 -16.04 -35.18
CA THR A 18 36.55 -15.87 -33.81
C THR A 18 35.54 -14.74 -33.90
N ALA A 19 34.33 -15.07 -34.35
CA ALA A 19 33.19 -14.62 -33.60
C ALA A 19 33.60 -14.87 -32.15
N SER A 20 33.87 -13.80 -31.41
CA SER A 20 33.67 -13.87 -29.98
C SER A 20 32.23 -14.33 -29.90
N ALA A 21 32.04 -15.62 -29.63
CA ALA A 21 30.75 -16.05 -29.16
C ALA A 21 30.44 -15.14 -27.96
N VAL A 22 29.16 -14.90 -27.78
CA VAL A 22 28.63 -14.11 -26.70
C VAL A 22 27.89 -15.14 -25.82
N PRO A 23 27.95 -15.08 -24.47
CA PRO A 23 27.63 -16.24 -23.67
C PRO A 23 26.14 -16.58 -23.74
N GLN A 24 25.82 -17.77 -24.21
CA GLN A 24 24.44 -18.21 -24.44
C GLN A 24 23.82 -18.84 -23.19
N TRP A 25 22.50 -18.89 -23.18
CA TRP A 25 21.74 -19.39 -22.05
C TRP A 25 21.62 -20.89 -22.15
N ILE A 26 22.15 -21.59 -21.15
CA ILE A 26 22.19 -23.05 -21.19
C ILE A 26 21.33 -23.69 -20.11
N TRP A 27 20.60 -24.75 -20.51
CA TRP A 27 19.77 -25.61 -19.67
C TRP A 27 20.23 -27.06 -19.75
N LEU A 28 19.68 -27.91 -18.87
CA LEU A 28 19.79 -29.36 -19.01
C LEU A 28 18.87 -29.92 -20.10
N SER A 29 17.61 -29.46 -20.17
CA SER A 29 16.60 -30.00 -21.10
C SER A 29 15.46 -29.00 -21.36
N LYS A 30 14.64 -29.21 -22.41
CA LYS A 30 13.47 -28.35 -22.73
C LYS A 30 12.29 -28.46 -21.74
N ASN A 31 12.33 -29.41 -20.80
CA ASN A 31 11.22 -29.67 -19.91
C ASN A 31 11.34 -28.79 -18.65
N GLY A 32 10.70 -27.62 -18.72
CA GLY A 32 10.84 -26.46 -17.82
C GLY A 32 10.65 -26.65 -16.31
N ASP A 33 10.06 -27.77 -15.89
CA ASP A 33 9.52 -27.88 -14.52
C ASP A 33 10.21 -28.99 -13.68
N LYS A 34 11.21 -29.70 -14.21
CA LYS A 34 11.71 -30.96 -13.60
C LYS A 34 13.14 -30.95 -13.08
N ASP A 35 13.93 -29.92 -13.37
CA ASP A 35 15.37 -29.89 -13.06
C ASP A 35 15.76 -28.66 -12.19
N PRO A 36 15.30 -28.59 -10.92
CA PRO A 36 15.58 -27.46 -10.04
C PRO A 36 17.05 -27.39 -9.59
N GLN A 37 17.82 -28.45 -9.81
CA GLN A 37 19.25 -28.49 -9.51
C GLN A 37 20.01 -29.14 -10.67
N VAL A 38 20.81 -28.36 -11.38
CA VAL A 38 21.59 -28.80 -12.54
C VAL A 38 23.07 -28.57 -12.27
N THR A 39 23.90 -29.58 -12.57
CA THR A 39 25.35 -29.41 -12.58
C THR A 39 25.80 -29.21 -14.02
N PHE A 40 26.47 -28.09 -14.28
CA PHE A 40 27.10 -27.77 -15.56
C PHE A 40 28.61 -28.00 -15.48
N ARG A 41 29.21 -28.42 -16.59
CA ARG A 41 30.64 -28.72 -16.70
C ARG A 41 31.25 -28.15 -17.96
N TYR A 42 32.46 -27.62 -17.82
CA TYR A 42 33.33 -27.30 -18.95
C TYR A 42 34.78 -27.67 -18.66
N ARG A 43 35.48 -28.23 -19.65
CA ARG A 43 36.89 -28.59 -19.55
C ARG A 43 37.71 -27.82 -20.56
N PHE A 44 38.86 -27.31 -20.12
CA PHE A 44 39.75 -26.50 -20.96
C PHE A 44 41.21 -26.73 -20.60
N ALA A 45 42.11 -26.57 -21.56
CA ALA A 45 43.54 -26.61 -21.34
C ALA A 45 44.12 -25.19 -21.31
N VAL A 46 45.12 -24.96 -20.46
CA VAL A 46 45.81 -23.66 -20.36
C VAL A 46 47.23 -23.82 -20.90
N PRO A 47 47.53 -23.29 -22.11
CA PRO A 47 48.77 -23.60 -22.83
C PRO A 47 49.98 -22.79 -22.35
N ALA A 48 49.76 -21.66 -21.68
CA ALA A 48 50.79 -20.77 -21.18
C ALA A 48 50.39 -20.17 -19.82
N LYS A 49 51.36 -19.71 -19.04
CA LYS A 49 51.11 -19.12 -17.72
C LYS A 49 50.22 -17.88 -17.88
N VAL A 50 49.03 -17.89 -17.28
CA VAL A 50 48.09 -16.76 -17.33
C VAL A 50 48.62 -15.56 -16.54
N GLN A 51 48.41 -14.35 -17.07
CA GLN A 51 48.58 -13.10 -16.32
C GLN A 51 47.41 -12.87 -15.36
N SER A 52 46.19 -13.15 -15.83
CA SER A 52 44.98 -13.13 -15.01
C SER A 52 43.92 -14.08 -15.57
N ALA A 53 43.06 -14.58 -14.68
CA ALA A 53 41.95 -15.44 -15.01
C ALA A 53 40.72 -15.03 -14.19
N THR A 54 39.65 -14.65 -14.85
CA THR A 54 38.43 -14.14 -14.23
C THR A 54 37.24 -15.00 -14.63
N LEU A 55 36.56 -15.57 -13.65
CA LEU A 55 35.27 -16.25 -13.84
C LEU A 55 34.14 -15.33 -13.39
N GLU A 56 33.13 -15.19 -14.24
CA GLU A 56 31.92 -14.41 -13.98
C GLU A 56 30.70 -15.21 -14.43
N LEU A 57 29.67 -15.30 -13.58
CA LEU A 57 28.47 -16.07 -13.89
C LEU A 57 27.23 -15.54 -13.17
N THR A 58 26.07 -15.95 -13.67
CA THR A 58 24.78 -15.82 -12.99
C THR A 58 23.90 -17.04 -13.28
N CYS A 59 23.05 -17.42 -12.34
CA CYS A 59 22.19 -18.60 -12.39
C CYS A 59 20.83 -18.30 -11.74
N ASP A 60 19.74 -18.88 -12.26
CA ASP A 60 18.40 -18.75 -11.64
C ASP A 60 18.47 -19.18 -10.17
N ASN A 61 18.14 -18.26 -9.25
CA ASN A 61 18.18 -18.42 -7.79
C ASN A 61 19.51 -18.96 -7.19
N GLY A 62 20.59 -18.81 -7.95
CA GLY A 62 21.96 -18.92 -7.49
C GLY A 62 22.70 -20.18 -7.96
N ALA A 63 24.01 -20.18 -7.74
CA ALA A 63 24.89 -21.30 -8.05
C ALA A 63 26.13 -21.33 -7.16
N ASP A 64 26.78 -22.48 -7.10
CA ASP A 64 28.15 -22.62 -6.57
C ASP A 64 29.08 -23.09 -7.70
N ALA A 65 30.18 -22.38 -7.92
CA ALA A 65 31.19 -22.80 -8.90
C ALA A 65 32.45 -23.32 -8.24
N LEU A 66 32.98 -24.40 -8.82
CA LEU A 66 34.20 -25.07 -8.45
C LEU A 66 35.15 -25.07 -9.64
N LEU A 67 36.43 -24.85 -9.37
CA LEU A 67 37.53 -25.07 -10.29
C LEU A 67 38.39 -26.21 -9.76
N ASN A 68 38.60 -27.26 -10.56
CA ASN A 68 39.44 -28.41 -10.20
C ASN A 68 39.08 -29.02 -8.82
N GLY A 69 37.79 -29.05 -8.49
CA GLY A 69 37.26 -29.56 -7.21
C GLY A 69 37.28 -28.58 -6.03
N LYS A 70 37.86 -27.38 -6.19
CA LYS A 70 37.86 -26.33 -5.17
C LYS A 70 36.74 -25.32 -5.45
N LYS A 71 35.88 -25.03 -4.46
CA LYS A 71 34.88 -23.97 -4.58
C LYS A 71 35.56 -22.60 -4.69
N VAL A 72 35.22 -21.85 -5.74
CA VAL A 72 35.80 -20.53 -6.06
C VAL A 72 34.77 -19.40 -6.03
N LEU A 73 33.48 -19.70 -6.18
CA LEU A 73 32.42 -18.68 -6.27
C LEU A 73 31.10 -19.21 -5.69
N THR A 74 30.35 -18.32 -5.04
CA THR A 74 28.92 -18.48 -4.75
C THR A 74 28.17 -17.34 -5.42
N ASN A 75 27.25 -17.65 -6.33
CA ASN A 75 26.29 -16.70 -6.88
C ASN A 75 24.98 -16.83 -6.09
N PRO A 76 24.46 -15.76 -5.45
CA PRO A 76 23.31 -15.84 -4.57
C PRO A 76 21.98 -15.91 -5.33
N ASP A 77 21.83 -15.14 -6.41
CA ASP A 77 20.62 -15.05 -7.23
C ASP A 77 20.96 -14.55 -8.66
N TRP A 78 20.02 -14.69 -9.60
CA TRP A 78 20.21 -14.31 -11.00
C TRP A 78 20.36 -12.80 -11.20
N GLN A 79 19.77 -12.00 -10.30
CA GLN A 79 19.88 -10.54 -10.30
C GLN A 79 21.25 -10.03 -9.81
N GLU A 80 22.09 -10.92 -9.28
CA GLU A 80 23.38 -10.60 -8.69
C GLU A 80 24.53 -11.37 -9.36
N PRO A 81 24.87 -11.08 -10.64
CA PRO A 81 26.01 -11.71 -11.30
C PRO A 81 27.26 -11.55 -10.46
N THR A 82 27.98 -12.64 -10.29
CA THR A 82 29.10 -12.71 -9.36
C THR A 82 30.37 -13.03 -10.12
N LYS A 83 31.47 -12.39 -9.72
CA LYS A 83 32.76 -12.42 -10.40
C LYS A 83 33.88 -12.71 -9.41
N VAL A 84 34.84 -13.53 -9.82
CA VAL A 84 36.01 -13.90 -9.01
C VAL A 84 37.26 -14.05 -9.87
N ASP A 85 38.40 -13.66 -9.29
CA ASP A 85 39.73 -13.96 -9.84
C ASP A 85 40.16 -15.38 -9.42
N ILE A 86 40.36 -16.26 -10.40
CA ILE A 86 40.75 -17.66 -10.21
C ILE A 86 42.19 -17.93 -10.65
N SER A 87 43.00 -16.90 -10.91
CA SER A 87 44.35 -17.02 -11.49
C SER A 87 45.26 -17.97 -10.71
N LYS A 88 45.11 -18.02 -9.38
CA LYS A 88 45.94 -18.83 -8.49
C LYS A 88 45.56 -20.31 -8.47
N ASP A 89 44.36 -20.64 -8.90
CA ASP A 89 43.79 -22.00 -8.83
C ASP A 89 43.84 -22.73 -10.18
N ILE A 90 44.29 -22.05 -11.25
CA ILE A 90 44.49 -22.63 -12.58
C ILE A 90 45.77 -23.47 -12.62
N LYS A 91 45.67 -24.66 -13.22
CA LYS A 91 46.80 -25.55 -13.49
C LYS A 91 47.34 -25.34 -14.90
N LEU A 92 48.63 -25.03 -15.01
CA LEU A 92 49.32 -24.84 -16.29
C LEU A 92 49.66 -26.19 -16.93
N GLY A 93 49.41 -26.34 -18.24
CA GLY A 93 49.77 -27.55 -18.99
C GLY A 93 48.90 -28.78 -18.68
N GLU A 94 47.89 -28.64 -17.83
CA GLU A 94 46.91 -29.68 -17.48
C GLU A 94 45.50 -29.30 -17.96
N GLN A 95 44.61 -30.30 -17.99
CA GLN A 95 43.18 -30.08 -18.20
C GLN A 95 42.56 -29.50 -16.91
N ASN A 96 41.99 -28.32 -17.02
CA ASN A 96 41.22 -27.67 -15.96
C ASN A 96 39.73 -27.97 -16.17
N GLU A 97 39.00 -28.05 -15.06
CA GLU A 97 37.55 -28.29 -15.07
C GLU A 97 36.82 -27.25 -14.22
N ILE A 98 35.80 -26.63 -14.82
CA ILE A 98 34.81 -25.82 -14.11
C ILE A 98 33.55 -26.66 -13.94
N ILE A 99 33.07 -26.73 -12.70
CA ILE A 99 31.78 -27.28 -12.33
C ILE A 99 30.93 -26.16 -11.75
N VAL A 100 29.70 -26.00 -12.23
CA VAL A 100 28.73 -25.04 -11.69
C VAL A 100 27.48 -25.79 -11.26
N ASN A 101 27.20 -25.79 -9.96
CA ASN A 101 25.99 -26.35 -9.39
C ASN A 101 24.92 -25.26 -9.30
N GLY A 102 24.02 -25.21 -10.28
CA GLY A 102 22.92 -24.25 -10.35
C GLY A 102 21.67 -24.72 -9.59
N ARG A 103 20.90 -23.79 -9.02
CA ARG A 103 19.74 -24.08 -8.15
C ARG A 103 18.58 -23.10 -8.38
N ASN A 104 17.48 -23.54 -8.99
CA ASN A 104 16.27 -22.73 -9.15
C ASN A 104 15.20 -23.09 -8.12
N LYS A 105 14.52 -22.08 -7.53
CA LYS A 105 13.36 -22.25 -6.65
C LYS A 105 12.07 -22.18 -7.45
N GLY A 106 11.74 -23.27 -8.16
CA GLY A 106 10.46 -23.41 -8.88
C GLY A 106 10.55 -23.39 -10.41
N GLY A 107 11.64 -23.87 -10.99
CA GLY A 107 11.83 -23.98 -12.44
C GLY A 107 13.16 -24.65 -12.81
N VAL A 108 13.63 -24.50 -14.06
CA VAL A 108 14.95 -24.99 -14.50
C VAL A 108 16.07 -24.08 -13.99
N ALA A 109 17.14 -24.65 -13.44
CA ALA A 109 18.36 -23.88 -13.20
C ALA A 109 19.05 -23.54 -14.53
N ALA A 110 18.86 -22.32 -15.04
CA ALA A 110 19.61 -21.82 -16.19
C ALA A 110 20.99 -21.31 -15.78
N LEU A 111 21.96 -21.25 -16.70
CA LEU A 111 23.29 -20.69 -16.45
C LEU A 111 23.76 -19.81 -17.61
N ILE A 112 24.43 -18.71 -17.26
CA ILE A 112 25.32 -17.94 -18.13
C ILE A 112 26.63 -17.78 -17.38
N ALA A 113 27.74 -18.09 -18.05
CA ALA A 113 29.08 -17.90 -17.50
C ALA A 113 30.07 -17.46 -18.57
N ARG A 114 31.04 -16.65 -18.15
CA ARG A 114 32.21 -16.22 -18.93
C ARG A 114 33.47 -16.38 -18.09
N LEU A 115 34.44 -17.10 -18.64
CA LEU A 115 35.80 -17.18 -18.13
C LEU A 115 36.73 -16.47 -19.12
N THR A 116 37.48 -15.49 -18.64
CA THR A 116 38.49 -14.78 -19.43
C THR A 116 39.88 -15.06 -18.87
N LEU A 117 40.76 -15.65 -19.69
CA LEU A 117 42.17 -15.89 -19.38
C LEU A 117 43.05 -14.96 -20.22
N ASN A 118 43.75 -14.05 -19.58
CA ASN A 118 44.71 -13.17 -20.24
C ASN A 118 46.09 -13.84 -20.24
N LEU A 119 46.70 -13.97 -21.42
CA LEU A 119 48.02 -14.54 -21.63
C LEU A 119 49.08 -13.44 -21.76
N PRO A 120 50.37 -13.73 -21.47
CA PRO A 120 51.44 -12.76 -21.60
C PRO A 120 51.75 -12.33 -23.04
N ASN A 121 52.52 -11.25 -23.20
CA ASN A 121 53.10 -10.80 -24.48
C ASN A 121 52.10 -10.43 -25.59
N ASN A 122 50.93 -9.87 -25.23
CA ASN A 122 49.83 -9.57 -26.17
C ASN A 122 49.30 -10.79 -26.92
N GLU A 123 49.52 -12.01 -26.38
CA GLU A 123 48.84 -13.19 -26.87
C GLU A 123 47.32 -13.05 -26.67
N LYS A 124 46.55 -13.63 -27.60
CA LYS A 124 45.10 -13.52 -27.58
C LYS A 124 44.53 -14.19 -26.33
N ALA A 125 43.69 -13.45 -25.60
CA ALA A 125 43.00 -13.99 -24.43
C ALA A 125 42.16 -15.22 -24.81
N ILE A 126 42.16 -16.23 -23.94
CA ILE A 126 41.26 -17.37 -24.06
C ILE A 126 39.97 -17.00 -23.35
N VAL A 127 38.86 -17.01 -24.09
CA VAL A 127 37.53 -16.75 -23.54
C VAL A 127 36.70 -18.02 -23.65
N VAL A 128 36.20 -18.52 -22.52
CA VAL A 128 35.30 -19.65 -22.43
C VAL A 128 33.94 -19.14 -21.98
N GLU A 129 32.90 -19.48 -22.72
CA GLU A 129 31.54 -18.99 -22.48
C GLU A 129 30.52 -20.12 -22.55
N THR A 130 29.40 -19.94 -21.86
CA THR A 130 28.26 -20.86 -21.95
C THR A 130 27.76 -20.95 -23.38
N THR A 131 27.72 -22.17 -23.90
CA THR A 131 27.40 -22.55 -25.28
C THR A 131 26.97 -24.02 -25.27
N ASP A 132 26.59 -24.56 -26.42
CA ASP A 132 26.33 -26.00 -26.61
C ASP A 132 27.55 -26.91 -26.34
N LYS A 133 28.74 -26.33 -26.16
CA LYS A 133 29.98 -27.04 -25.77
C LYS A 133 30.08 -27.35 -24.28
N TRP A 134 29.20 -26.79 -23.46
CA TRP A 134 29.09 -27.17 -22.06
C TRP A 134 28.37 -28.50 -21.95
N GLU A 135 28.64 -29.24 -20.88
CA GLU A 135 27.88 -30.43 -20.52
C GLU A 135 26.98 -30.09 -19.32
N ALA A 136 25.80 -30.70 -19.26
CA ALA A 136 24.88 -30.57 -18.14
C ALA A 136 24.44 -31.98 -17.69
N ALA A 137 24.22 -32.13 -16.39
CA ALA A 137 23.62 -33.31 -15.79
C ALA A 137 22.70 -32.90 -14.63
N LYS A 138 21.76 -33.77 -14.26
CA LYS A 138 21.03 -33.59 -13.00
C LYS A 138 22.03 -33.67 -11.85
N THR A 139 21.92 -32.75 -10.89
CA THR A 139 22.85 -32.69 -9.76
C THR A 139 22.90 -34.03 -9.03
N GLY A 140 24.12 -34.54 -8.79
CA GLY A 140 24.35 -35.84 -8.15
C GLY A 140 24.34 -37.05 -9.09
N THR A 141 24.27 -36.87 -10.42
CA THR A 141 24.31 -37.94 -11.42
C THR A 141 25.51 -37.82 -12.36
N GLU A 142 25.93 -38.93 -12.97
CA GLU A 142 26.98 -38.95 -14.00
C GLU A 142 26.42 -38.98 -15.45
N ALA A 143 25.12 -38.71 -15.61
CA ALA A 143 24.44 -38.71 -16.91
C ALA A 143 24.67 -37.39 -17.67
N TRP A 144 25.92 -37.16 -18.06
CA TRP A 144 26.34 -35.95 -18.78
C TRP A 144 25.83 -35.95 -20.22
N GLN A 145 25.24 -34.82 -20.63
CA GLN A 145 24.83 -34.56 -22.00
C GLN A 145 25.22 -33.13 -22.41
N PRO A 146 25.33 -32.81 -23.71
CA PRO A 146 25.52 -31.44 -24.16
C PRO A 146 24.44 -30.52 -23.59
N ALA A 147 24.84 -29.35 -23.10
CA ALA A 147 23.94 -28.36 -22.55
C ALA A 147 23.08 -27.76 -23.66
N LEU A 148 21.81 -27.57 -23.38
CA LEU A 148 20.86 -27.05 -24.35
C LEU A 148 20.90 -25.53 -24.36
N VAL A 149 21.25 -24.93 -25.50
CA VAL A 149 21.13 -23.48 -25.70
C VAL A 149 19.67 -23.09 -25.91
N ILE A 150 19.17 -22.16 -25.11
CA ILE A 150 17.76 -21.73 -25.12
C ILE A 150 17.58 -20.35 -25.75
N ASN A 151 18.54 -19.45 -25.51
CA ASN A 151 18.48 -18.10 -26.03
C ASN A 151 19.89 -17.49 -26.13
N ASP A 152 19.99 -16.45 -26.95
CA ASP A 152 21.20 -15.67 -27.09
C ASP A 152 21.37 -14.69 -25.92
N TYR A 153 22.62 -14.35 -25.58
CA TYR A 153 22.94 -13.30 -24.61
C TYR A 153 22.25 -11.97 -24.96
N GLY A 154 21.69 -11.28 -23.97
CA GLY A 154 20.97 -10.02 -24.18
C GLY A 154 19.45 -10.16 -24.36
N LYS A 155 18.91 -11.38 -24.48
CA LYS A 155 17.45 -11.63 -24.52
C LYS A 155 16.87 -11.74 -23.09
N GLY A 156 15.55 -11.67 -22.93
CA GLY A 156 14.88 -11.61 -21.61
C GLY A 156 14.60 -13.00 -21.00
N PRO A 157 14.58 -13.19 -19.66
CA PRO A 157 14.67 -12.18 -18.59
C PRO A 157 16.06 -11.63 -18.16
N TRP A 158 17.19 -12.29 -18.46
CA TRP A 158 18.49 -11.90 -17.87
C TRP A 158 19.27 -10.79 -18.60
N GLY A 159 18.93 -10.46 -19.85
CA GLY A 159 19.61 -9.39 -20.60
C GLY A 159 21.13 -9.61 -20.73
N LEU A 160 21.91 -8.54 -20.53
CA LEU A 160 23.38 -8.53 -20.59
C LEU A 160 23.97 -8.67 -19.17
N ALA A 161 23.60 -9.73 -18.47
CA ALA A 161 23.83 -9.87 -17.03
C ALA A 161 25.31 -9.73 -16.61
N LEU A 162 26.26 -10.29 -17.38
CA LEU A 162 27.70 -10.26 -17.06
C LEU A 162 28.40 -8.95 -17.45
N ASP A 163 27.71 -8.00 -18.08
CA ASP A 163 28.33 -6.74 -18.53
C ASP A 163 28.05 -5.59 -17.55
N GLY A 164 27.71 -5.89 -16.29
CA GLY A 164 27.30 -4.91 -15.28
C GLY A 164 25.92 -4.28 -15.56
N LYS A 165 25.20 -4.80 -16.56
CA LYS A 165 23.80 -4.49 -16.88
C LYS A 165 22.86 -5.62 -16.43
N ALA A 166 23.18 -6.25 -15.30
CA ALA A 166 22.21 -6.96 -14.47
C ALA A 166 21.46 -6.01 -13.53
N GLY A 167 21.46 -4.72 -13.82
CA GLY A 167 20.19 -4.02 -13.74
C GLY A 167 19.60 -4.17 -15.12
N GLY A 168 18.49 -4.90 -15.23
CA GLY A 168 17.50 -4.42 -16.17
C GLY A 168 17.46 -2.90 -16.03
N GLY A 169 17.80 -2.17 -17.11
CA GLY A 169 17.93 -0.71 -17.02
C GLY A 169 16.68 -0.15 -16.34
N LYS A 170 16.72 1.11 -15.88
CA LYS A 170 15.52 1.77 -15.34
C LYS A 170 14.27 1.67 -16.26
N ASN A 171 14.41 1.14 -17.48
CA ASN A 171 13.38 0.80 -18.45
C ASN A 171 13.20 -0.69 -18.86
N SER A 172 13.83 -1.72 -18.27
CA SER A 172 13.77 -3.12 -18.76
C SER A 172 12.46 -3.90 -18.50
N GLY A 173 11.33 -3.21 -18.42
CA GLY A 173 10.03 -3.89 -18.48
C GLY A 173 9.82 -4.52 -19.86
N PRO A 174 8.83 -5.41 -20.03
CA PRO A 174 8.43 -5.84 -21.36
C PRO A 174 8.10 -4.61 -22.22
N ALA A 175 8.44 -4.65 -23.51
CA ALA A 175 8.12 -3.55 -24.44
C ALA A 175 6.61 -3.39 -24.67
N GLU A 176 5.85 -4.45 -24.39
CA GLU A 176 4.40 -4.51 -24.49
C GLU A 176 3.77 -4.73 -23.12
N SER A 177 2.71 -3.99 -22.84
CA SER A 177 1.79 -4.30 -21.75
C SER A 177 0.94 -5.53 -22.09
N VAL A 178 0.38 -6.17 -21.06
CA VAL A 178 -0.39 -7.43 -21.12
C VAL A 178 -1.35 -7.49 -22.32
N ALA A 179 -1.42 -8.62 -23.01
CA ALA A 179 -2.39 -8.77 -24.08
C ALA A 179 -3.82 -8.84 -23.51
N ALA A 180 -4.82 -8.26 -24.18
CA ALA A 180 -6.20 -8.32 -23.71
C ALA A 180 -6.72 -9.78 -23.53
N SER A 181 -6.18 -10.74 -24.28
CA SER A 181 -6.50 -12.17 -24.16
C SER A 181 -5.95 -12.84 -22.91
N GLU A 182 -5.01 -12.20 -22.21
CA GLU A 182 -4.41 -12.67 -20.95
C GLU A 182 -5.09 -12.05 -19.72
N ILE A 183 -6.05 -11.15 -19.94
CA ILE A 183 -6.83 -10.49 -18.89
C ILE A 183 -8.15 -11.25 -18.72
N THR A 184 -8.42 -11.65 -17.48
CA THR A 184 -9.66 -12.33 -17.12
C THR A 184 -10.71 -11.31 -16.69
N VAL A 185 -11.94 -11.50 -17.17
CA VAL A 185 -13.14 -10.74 -16.80
C VAL A 185 -14.33 -11.67 -16.58
N PRO A 186 -15.41 -11.22 -15.90
CA PRO A 186 -16.55 -12.07 -15.64
C PRO A 186 -17.28 -12.41 -16.94
N LYS A 187 -18.09 -13.47 -16.90
CA LYS A 187 -18.91 -13.87 -18.05
C LYS A 187 -19.76 -12.69 -18.55
N GLY A 188 -19.78 -12.51 -19.87
CA GLY A 188 -20.53 -11.43 -20.52
C GLY A 188 -19.74 -10.13 -20.64
N PHE A 189 -18.52 -10.04 -20.10
CA PHE A 189 -17.63 -8.90 -20.31
C PHE A 189 -16.55 -9.21 -21.34
N LYS A 190 -16.05 -8.15 -21.98
CA LYS A 190 -14.95 -8.18 -22.95
C LYS A 190 -13.95 -7.09 -22.63
N VAL A 191 -12.65 -7.42 -22.73
CA VAL A 191 -11.54 -6.45 -22.65
C VAL A 191 -10.95 -6.19 -24.03
N GLU A 192 -10.61 -4.94 -24.31
CA GLU A 192 -9.91 -4.50 -25.50
C GLU A 192 -8.68 -3.68 -25.09
N LYS A 193 -7.49 -4.04 -25.59
CA LYS A 193 -6.29 -3.19 -25.47
C LYS A 193 -6.38 -2.11 -26.53
N LEU A 194 -6.42 -0.85 -26.11
CA LEU A 194 -6.56 0.30 -27.01
C LEU A 194 -5.21 0.91 -27.35
N TYR A 195 -4.26 0.86 -26.41
CA TYR A 195 -2.98 1.51 -26.59
C TYR A 195 -1.88 0.83 -25.79
N ASN A 196 -0.72 0.62 -26.43
CA ASN A 196 0.53 0.28 -25.76
C ASN A 196 1.37 1.55 -25.66
N VAL A 197 1.53 2.10 -24.45
CA VAL A 197 2.20 3.38 -24.26
C VAL A 197 3.69 3.26 -24.61
N PRO A 198 4.23 4.04 -25.56
CA PRO A 198 5.65 4.02 -25.88
C PRO A 198 6.45 4.58 -24.70
N LYS A 199 6.91 3.68 -23.82
CA LYS A 199 7.50 4.03 -22.53
C LYS A 199 8.63 5.06 -22.59
N ASP A 200 9.51 4.98 -23.60
CA ASP A 200 10.63 5.91 -23.75
C ASP A 200 10.22 7.32 -24.22
N GLN A 201 8.98 7.48 -24.71
CA GLN A 201 8.46 8.75 -25.24
C GLN A 201 7.36 9.34 -24.34
N GLU A 202 6.52 8.48 -23.77
CA GLU A 202 5.30 8.86 -23.06
C GLU A 202 5.26 8.37 -21.61
N GLY A 203 6.30 7.65 -21.17
CA GLY A 203 6.47 7.25 -19.78
C GLY A 203 5.49 6.17 -19.34
N SER A 204 4.97 6.34 -18.13
CA SER A 204 4.19 5.34 -17.41
C SER A 204 2.99 5.99 -16.74
N TRP A 205 1.80 5.76 -17.29
CA TRP A 205 0.62 6.53 -16.94
C TRP A 205 -0.02 6.06 -15.62
N VAL A 206 -0.39 7.03 -14.77
CA VAL A 206 -0.90 6.77 -13.41
C VAL A 206 -2.20 7.48 -13.07
N ALA A 207 -2.67 8.37 -13.93
CA ALA A 207 -3.92 9.10 -13.72
C ALA A 207 -4.72 9.16 -15.03
N LEU A 208 -6.04 9.09 -14.93
CA LEU A 208 -7.01 9.12 -16.01
C LEU A 208 -8.20 10.03 -15.65
N THR A 209 -8.74 10.74 -16.64
CA THR A 209 -10.06 11.39 -16.56
C THR A 209 -10.69 11.44 -17.95
N VAL A 210 -11.99 11.73 -18.03
CA VAL A 210 -12.69 11.98 -19.30
C VAL A 210 -13.11 13.44 -19.37
N ASP A 211 -12.78 14.13 -20.46
CA ASP A 211 -13.22 15.51 -20.68
C ASP A 211 -14.68 15.60 -21.17
N PRO A 212 -15.31 16.79 -21.16
CA PRO A 212 -16.69 16.95 -21.62
C PRO A 212 -16.94 16.56 -23.08
N LYS A 213 -15.88 16.53 -23.92
CA LYS A 213 -15.94 16.12 -25.33
C LYS A 213 -15.80 14.60 -25.51
N GLY A 214 -15.56 13.86 -24.43
CA GLY A 214 -15.37 12.41 -24.46
C GLY A 214 -13.94 12.01 -24.86
N HIS A 215 -12.95 12.88 -24.68
CA HIS A 215 -11.56 12.47 -24.78
C HIS A 215 -11.10 11.88 -23.44
N LEU A 216 -10.28 10.83 -23.51
CA LEU A 216 -9.50 10.42 -22.35
C LEU A 216 -8.32 11.38 -22.19
N ILE A 217 -8.04 11.75 -20.95
CA ILE A 217 -6.83 12.47 -20.55
C ILE A 217 -6.07 11.59 -19.58
N ALA A 218 -4.77 11.42 -19.81
CA ALA A 218 -3.88 10.61 -19.00
C ALA A 218 -2.65 11.41 -18.58
N CYS A 219 -2.05 11.08 -17.43
CA CYS A 219 -0.76 11.65 -17.03
C CYS A 219 0.31 10.59 -16.80
N ASP A 220 1.50 10.81 -17.36
CA ASP A 220 2.72 10.11 -16.96
C ASP A 220 3.14 10.53 -15.54
N GLN A 221 3.45 9.54 -14.70
CA GLN A 221 3.87 9.74 -13.31
C GLN A 221 4.97 10.79 -13.17
N TYR A 222 5.93 10.81 -14.11
CA TYR A 222 7.10 11.69 -14.05
C TYR A 222 7.19 12.68 -15.22
N GLY A 223 6.13 12.79 -16.03
CA GLY A 223 6.18 13.49 -17.30
C GLY A 223 4.92 14.30 -17.60
N SER A 224 4.50 14.26 -18.86
CA SER A 224 3.47 15.15 -19.41
C SER A 224 2.06 14.60 -19.30
N ILE A 225 1.08 15.45 -19.61
CA ILE A 225 -0.33 15.08 -19.76
C ILE A 225 -0.63 14.87 -21.23
N TYR A 226 -1.39 13.82 -21.53
CA TYR A 226 -1.77 13.40 -22.87
C TYR A 226 -3.29 13.36 -22.99
N ARG A 227 -3.83 13.81 -24.12
CA ARG A 227 -5.26 13.72 -24.46
C ARG A 227 -5.43 12.78 -25.65
N MET A 228 -6.50 12.00 -25.69
CA MET A 228 -6.73 11.03 -26.76
C MET A 228 -8.22 10.86 -27.05
N ARG A 229 -8.56 10.84 -28.35
CA ARG A 229 -9.89 10.42 -28.81
C ARG A 229 -10.02 8.92 -28.67
N VAL A 230 -11.05 8.45 -27.98
CA VAL A 230 -11.34 7.02 -27.89
C VAL A 230 -12.00 6.51 -29.18
N PRO A 231 -11.57 5.37 -29.72
CA PRO A 231 -12.24 4.76 -30.86
C PRO A 231 -13.62 4.25 -30.47
N ALA A 232 -14.52 4.10 -31.45
CA ALA A 232 -15.85 3.52 -31.21
C ALA A 232 -15.76 2.12 -30.55
N ILE A 233 -16.78 1.73 -29.78
CA ILE A 233 -16.85 0.41 -29.15
C ILE A 233 -16.68 -0.70 -30.21
N GLY A 234 -15.83 -1.69 -29.93
CA GLY A 234 -15.49 -2.76 -30.88
C GLY A 234 -14.38 -2.41 -31.87
N LYS A 235 -13.87 -1.18 -31.85
CA LYS A 235 -12.71 -0.74 -32.64
C LYS A 235 -11.52 -0.48 -31.73
N THR A 236 -10.34 -0.94 -32.15
CA THR A 236 -9.05 -0.81 -31.44
C THR A 236 -8.00 -0.19 -32.34
N GLU A 237 -8.42 0.62 -33.31
CA GLU A 237 -7.51 1.35 -34.19
C GLU A 237 -6.52 2.16 -33.36
N ASP A 238 -5.27 2.27 -33.81
CA ASP A 238 -4.17 2.91 -33.08
C ASP A 238 -4.61 4.24 -32.48
N LEU A 239 -4.98 4.20 -31.20
CA LEU A 239 -5.35 5.37 -30.43
C LEU A 239 -4.13 6.29 -30.45
N LYS A 240 -4.34 7.57 -30.77
CA LYS A 240 -3.26 8.55 -30.94
C LYS A 240 -3.34 9.58 -29.83
N PRO A 241 -2.55 9.43 -28.76
CA PRO A 241 -2.42 10.47 -27.75
C PRO A 241 -1.74 11.70 -28.35
N GLU A 242 -2.24 12.87 -27.99
CA GLU A 242 -1.56 14.14 -28.20
C GLU A 242 -1.06 14.65 -26.85
N LYS A 243 0.20 15.04 -26.79
CA LYS A 243 0.74 15.73 -25.62
C LYS A 243 0.10 17.12 -25.54
N LEU A 244 -0.48 17.47 -24.39
CA LEU A 244 -1.03 18.80 -24.17
C LEU A 244 0.09 19.84 -24.14
N ALA A 245 -0.15 21.00 -24.77
CA ALA A 245 0.81 22.09 -24.90
C ALA A 245 0.90 22.96 -23.62
N ILE A 246 1.12 22.31 -22.47
CA ILE A 246 1.16 22.91 -21.14
C ILE A 246 2.43 22.46 -20.40
N GLU A 247 3.02 23.35 -19.61
CA GLU A 247 4.20 23.05 -18.78
C GLU A 247 3.82 22.51 -17.39
N ILE A 248 2.82 21.62 -17.35
CA ILE A 248 2.37 20.94 -16.13
C ILE A 248 2.15 19.45 -16.43
N GLY A 249 2.36 18.62 -15.41
CA GLY A 249 2.24 17.16 -15.49
C GLY A 249 2.61 16.54 -14.16
N LYS A 250 3.21 15.34 -14.17
CA LYS A 250 3.65 14.65 -12.95
C LYS A 250 2.51 14.47 -11.93
N ALA A 251 1.31 14.25 -12.45
CA ALA A 251 0.08 14.25 -11.69
C ALA A 251 -0.33 12.83 -11.34
N HIS A 252 -0.75 12.63 -10.10
CA HIS A 252 -1.32 11.38 -9.63
C HIS A 252 -2.85 11.38 -9.67
N GLY A 253 -3.47 12.55 -9.84
CA GLY A 253 -4.90 12.68 -10.03
C GLY A 253 -5.25 13.75 -11.05
N LEU A 254 -6.27 13.45 -11.84
CA LEU A 254 -6.84 14.33 -12.85
C LEU A 254 -8.37 14.34 -12.69
N LEU A 255 -8.97 15.50 -12.90
CA LEU A 255 -10.43 15.62 -12.96
C LEU A 255 -10.83 16.70 -13.96
N ALA A 256 -11.58 16.32 -14.99
CA ALA A 256 -12.25 17.28 -15.85
C ALA A 256 -13.66 17.57 -15.31
N ALA A 257 -13.87 18.78 -14.82
CA ALA A 257 -15.14 19.24 -14.25
C ALA A 257 -15.21 20.77 -14.29
N PHE A 258 -16.41 21.35 -14.13
CA PHE A 258 -16.58 22.80 -13.99
C PHE A 258 -15.86 23.63 -15.07
N ASP A 259 -15.95 23.17 -16.33
CA ASP A 259 -15.28 23.76 -17.50
C ASP A 259 -13.76 23.92 -17.31
N SER A 260 -13.13 22.96 -16.65
CA SER A 260 -11.71 23.02 -16.29
C SER A 260 -11.11 21.62 -16.17
N LEU A 261 -9.79 21.55 -16.30
CA LEU A 261 -9.01 20.38 -15.90
C LEU A 261 -8.32 20.68 -14.57
N TYR A 262 -8.63 19.91 -13.55
CA TYR A 262 -7.94 19.95 -12.26
C TYR A 262 -6.83 18.91 -12.25
N VAL A 263 -5.66 19.31 -11.76
CA VAL A 263 -4.43 18.52 -11.83
C VAL A 263 -3.78 18.47 -10.44
N MET A 264 -3.67 17.28 -9.87
CA MET A 264 -3.00 17.05 -8.60
C MET A 264 -1.53 16.68 -8.85
N VAL A 265 -0.64 17.67 -8.78
CA VAL A 265 0.80 17.50 -9.05
C VAL A 265 1.50 16.91 -7.82
N ASN A 266 2.17 15.78 -8.00
CA ASN A 266 2.73 14.99 -6.89
C ASN A 266 4.23 14.71 -6.98
N GLU A 267 4.82 14.70 -8.19
CA GLU A 267 6.23 14.34 -8.41
C GLU A 267 7.11 15.54 -8.81
N ASP A 268 6.72 16.77 -8.44
CA ASP A 268 7.42 18.02 -8.76
C ASP A 268 7.97 18.78 -7.54
N GLY A 269 8.03 18.12 -6.39
CA GLY A 269 8.67 18.62 -5.17
C GLY A 269 7.98 19.89 -4.64
N LYS A 270 8.69 21.01 -4.61
CA LYS A 270 8.14 22.30 -4.10
C LYS A 270 6.93 22.80 -4.89
N ASN A 271 6.76 22.32 -6.12
CA ASN A 271 5.64 22.68 -6.97
C ASN A 271 4.42 21.79 -6.73
N ASN A 272 4.50 20.76 -5.89
CA ASN A 272 3.36 19.91 -5.56
C ASN A 272 2.16 20.72 -5.06
N GLY A 273 0.97 20.27 -5.41
CA GLY A 273 -0.27 20.95 -5.10
C GLY A 273 -1.36 20.71 -6.13
N LEU A 274 -2.49 21.39 -5.91
CA LEU A 274 -3.67 21.32 -6.75
C LEU A 274 -3.72 22.51 -7.70
N TYR A 275 -3.83 22.24 -8.99
CA TYR A 275 -3.88 23.22 -10.06
C TYR A 275 -5.19 23.14 -10.84
N ARG A 276 -5.62 24.27 -11.40
CA ARG A 276 -6.75 24.40 -12.32
C ARG A 276 -6.27 24.93 -13.66
N LEU A 277 -6.64 24.23 -14.71
CA LEU A 277 -6.36 24.54 -16.10
C LEU A 277 -7.63 24.92 -16.84
N GLN A 278 -7.56 25.98 -17.65
CA GLN A 278 -8.71 26.52 -18.38
C GLN A 278 -8.32 26.81 -19.83
N ASP A 279 -9.25 26.53 -20.74
CA ASP A 279 -9.29 27.07 -22.11
C ASP A 279 -10.09 28.38 -22.04
N THR A 280 -9.43 29.52 -22.21
CA THR A 280 -10.02 30.86 -22.12
C THR A 280 -10.26 31.52 -23.48
N ASN A 281 -9.75 30.92 -24.56
CA ASN A 281 -9.88 31.44 -25.92
C ASN A 281 -10.78 30.58 -26.83
N GLY A 282 -11.20 29.40 -26.36
CA GLY A 282 -12.09 28.46 -27.05
C GLY A 282 -11.42 27.63 -28.14
N ASP A 283 -10.09 27.51 -28.14
CA ASP A 283 -9.32 26.79 -29.17
C ASP A 283 -9.14 25.29 -28.87
N ASP A 284 -9.76 24.78 -27.80
CA ASP A 284 -9.63 23.40 -27.33
C ASP A 284 -8.24 23.05 -26.79
N GLN A 285 -7.48 24.04 -26.33
CA GLN A 285 -6.24 23.91 -25.57
C GLN A 285 -6.34 24.67 -24.25
N TYR A 286 -5.66 24.17 -23.22
CA TYR A 286 -5.58 24.88 -21.94
C TYR A 286 -4.49 25.96 -22.01
N ASP A 287 -4.87 27.23 -21.93
CA ASP A 287 -3.94 28.37 -21.96
C ASP A 287 -3.69 29.03 -20.60
N LYS A 288 -4.58 28.79 -19.61
CA LYS A 288 -4.45 29.38 -18.27
C LYS A 288 -4.22 28.32 -17.20
N VAL A 289 -3.11 28.43 -16.48
CA VAL A 289 -2.75 27.56 -15.34
C VAL A 289 -2.81 28.38 -14.05
N THR A 290 -3.60 27.93 -13.07
CA THR A 290 -3.73 28.56 -11.75
C THR A 290 -3.45 27.54 -10.65
N LYS A 291 -2.50 27.79 -9.76
CA LYS A 291 -2.33 26.97 -8.55
C LYS A 291 -3.40 27.36 -7.54
N LEU A 292 -4.24 26.41 -7.13
CA LEU A 292 -5.29 26.63 -6.14
C LEU A 292 -4.75 26.45 -4.72
N HIS A 293 -4.06 25.34 -4.47
CA HIS A 293 -3.53 25.02 -3.14
C HIS A 293 -2.12 24.45 -3.22
N THR A 294 -1.26 24.92 -2.31
CA THR A 294 0.03 24.29 -2.04
C THR A 294 -0.15 23.20 -0.99
N MET A 295 0.40 22.03 -1.27
CA MET A 295 0.40 20.88 -0.37
C MET A 295 1.81 20.29 -0.32
N SER A 296 2.39 20.27 0.88
CA SER A 296 3.73 19.73 1.11
C SER A 296 3.64 18.22 1.31
N GLY A 297 4.24 17.45 0.40
CA GLY A 297 4.21 15.99 0.37
C GLY A 297 4.75 15.53 -0.97
N GLY A 298 4.64 14.24 -1.28
CA GLY A 298 5.03 13.71 -2.58
C GLY A 298 5.25 12.20 -2.60
N GLY A 299 5.46 11.66 -3.79
CA GLY A 299 5.73 10.24 -4.01
C GLY A 299 4.50 9.36 -3.80
N GLU A 300 4.73 8.07 -3.57
CA GLU A 300 3.66 7.06 -3.52
C GLU A 300 2.60 7.31 -2.44
N HIS A 301 2.95 8.03 -1.36
CA HIS A 301 2.09 8.39 -0.23
C HIS A 301 1.72 9.89 -0.22
N GLY A 302 1.79 10.51 -1.39
CA GLY A 302 1.66 11.94 -1.58
C GLY A 302 0.23 12.40 -1.85
N LEU A 303 0.11 13.33 -2.79
CA LEU A 303 -1.13 13.93 -3.25
C LEU A 303 -1.69 13.07 -4.39
N HIS A 304 -2.97 12.71 -4.35
CA HIS A 304 -3.51 11.75 -5.31
C HIS A 304 -4.72 12.28 -6.08
N SER A 305 -5.91 11.78 -5.81
CA SER A 305 -7.06 11.94 -6.71
C SER A 305 -8.09 12.96 -6.23
N MET A 306 -9.16 13.10 -7.02
CA MET A 306 -10.28 13.98 -6.73
C MET A 306 -11.55 13.56 -7.45
N THR A 307 -12.71 13.85 -6.85
CA THR A 307 -14.04 13.57 -7.42
C THR A 307 -14.99 14.76 -7.19
N VAL A 308 -16.02 14.87 -8.03
CA VAL A 308 -17.10 15.85 -7.83
C VAL A 308 -18.11 15.32 -6.81
N SER A 309 -18.65 16.22 -5.97
CA SER A 309 -19.73 15.89 -5.04
C SER A 309 -21.03 15.49 -5.74
N PRO A 310 -21.91 14.69 -5.11
CA PRO A 310 -23.15 14.23 -5.73
C PRO A 310 -24.10 15.36 -6.17
N ASP A 311 -24.06 16.51 -5.49
CA ASP A 311 -24.85 17.69 -5.84
C ASP A 311 -24.22 18.54 -6.97
N GLY A 312 -23.05 18.15 -7.46
CA GLY A 312 -22.35 18.83 -8.55
C GLY A 312 -21.80 20.21 -8.18
N LYS A 313 -21.52 20.48 -6.89
CA LYS A 313 -21.11 21.82 -6.43
C LYS A 313 -19.70 21.92 -5.89
N ARG A 314 -19.10 20.82 -5.42
CA ARG A 314 -17.81 20.81 -4.74
C ARG A 314 -16.90 19.75 -5.35
N ILE A 315 -15.59 19.93 -5.15
CA ILE A 315 -14.56 18.95 -5.46
C ILE A 315 -14.07 18.38 -4.13
N TYR A 316 -14.00 17.06 -4.03
CA TYR A 316 -13.36 16.34 -2.94
C TYR A 316 -12.02 15.81 -3.46
N PHE A 317 -10.97 15.84 -2.63
CA PHE A 317 -9.66 15.33 -2.99
C PHE A 317 -8.96 14.68 -1.79
N ASN A 318 -8.08 13.72 -2.06
CA ASN A 318 -7.40 12.92 -1.04
C ASN A 318 -5.87 12.99 -1.16
N CYS A 319 -5.21 12.83 -0.01
CA CYS A 319 -3.76 12.80 0.10
C CYS A 319 -3.33 11.78 1.16
N GLY A 320 -2.32 10.97 0.85
CA GLY A 320 -1.76 9.99 1.76
C GLY A 320 -0.98 10.61 2.94
N ASN A 321 -0.57 9.75 3.86
CA ASN A 321 0.06 10.12 5.13
C ASN A 321 1.41 10.86 5.03
N HIS A 322 2.06 10.90 3.88
CA HIS A 322 3.29 11.70 3.69
C HIS A 322 3.00 13.15 3.31
N THR A 323 1.73 13.53 3.24
CA THR A 323 1.29 14.88 2.90
C THR A 323 0.84 15.63 4.15
N LYS A 324 1.33 16.86 4.32
CA LYS A 324 0.80 17.79 5.33
C LYS A 324 -0.53 18.34 4.86
N LEU A 325 -1.43 18.65 5.82
CA LEU A 325 -2.68 19.34 5.51
C LEU A 325 -2.42 20.57 4.61
N PRO A 326 -3.33 20.89 3.67
CA PRO A 326 -3.13 21.97 2.74
C PRO A 326 -3.00 23.33 3.45
N GLU A 327 -2.18 24.23 2.88
CA GLU A 327 -2.11 25.60 3.34
C GLU A 327 -3.46 26.31 3.11
N GLY A 328 -3.88 27.15 4.06
CA GLY A 328 -5.12 27.92 3.94
C GLY A 328 -6.40 27.15 4.21
N LEU A 329 -6.34 26.04 4.98
CA LEU A 329 -7.53 25.31 5.43
C LEU A 329 -8.52 26.24 6.17
N GLU A 330 -9.68 26.51 5.57
CA GLU A 330 -10.68 27.47 6.07
C GLU A 330 -11.59 26.84 7.12
N ASP A 331 -11.95 25.57 6.96
CA ASP A 331 -12.84 24.85 7.88
C ASP A 331 -12.39 23.38 8.07
N SER A 332 -12.99 22.72 9.06
CA SER A 332 -12.70 21.33 9.40
C SER A 332 -13.91 20.69 10.04
N ARG A 333 -14.36 19.57 9.47
CA ARG A 333 -15.42 18.76 10.03
C ARG A 333 -15.02 18.10 11.35
N PRO A 334 -13.80 17.53 11.48
CA PRO A 334 -13.26 17.20 12.80
C PRO A 334 -12.97 18.45 13.64
N ALA A 335 -13.08 18.35 14.96
CA ALA A 335 -12.78 19.45 15.90
C ALA A 335 -11.28 19.83 16.01
N LYS A 336 -10.40 19.27 15.18
CA LYS A 336 -8.92 19.45 15.22
C LYS A 336 -8.26 19.07 16.56
N ILE A 337 -8.83 18.11 17.27
CA ILE A 337 -8.33 17.59 18.55
C ILE A 337 -7.59 16.25 18.43
N TRP A 338 -7.12 15.90 17.22
CA TRP A 338 -6.39 14.66 16.99
C TRP A 338 -5.07 14.63 17.76
N ASN A 339 -4.71 13.44 18.20
CA ASN A 339 -3.41 13.12 18.76
C ASN A 339 -3.16 11.62 18.54
N GLU A 340 -2.04 11.14 19.03
CA GLU A 340 -1.63 9.75 18.86
C GLU A 340 -2.45 8.79 19.72
N ASP A 341 -2.91 9.24 20.88
CA ASP A 341 -3.77 8.54 21.83
C ASP A 341 -3.34 7.09 22.13
N HIS A 342 -2.05 6.91 22.36
CA HIS A 342 -1.44 5.66 22.83
C HIS A 342 -1.20 5.74 24.32
N ILE A 343 -1.73 4.77 25.08
CA ILE A 343 -1.47 4.70 26.52
C ILE A 343 -0.07 4.17 26.84
N LEU A 344 0.48 3.31 25.97
CA LEU A 344 1.85 2.82 26.05
C LEU A 344 2.68 3.29 24.84
N PRO A 345 4.00 3.44 25.00
CA PRO A 345 4.89 3.77 23.88
C PRO A 345 4.78 2.83 22.68
N ARG A 346 4.80 3.40 21.47
CA ARG A 346 4.83 2.65 20.20
C ARG A 346 6.21 2.09 19.88
N PHE A 347 6.27 1.22 18.87
CA PHE A 347 7.45 0.99 18.03
C PHE A 347 7.30 1.81 16.75
N TRP A 348 8.35 2.51 16.32
CA TRP A 348 8.40 2.99 14.94
C TRP A 348 8.57 1.83 13.97
N ASP A 349 8.14 2.03 12.72
CA ASP A 349 8.43 1.10 11.63
C ASP A 349 9.94 0.78 11.59
N ALA A 350 10.29 -0.52 11.53
CA ALA A 350 11.67 -0.96 11.59
C ALA A 350 12.49 -0.52 10.35
N ASN A 351 11.83 -0.42 9.20
CA ASN A 351 12.43 -0.03 7.92
C ASN A 351 12.46 1.49 7.70
N GLY A 352 11.91 2.27 8.64
CA GLY A 352 11.94 3.73 8.60
C GLY A 352 10.76 4.40 7.91
N HIS A 353 9.79 3.63 7.41
CA HIS A 353 8.62 4.16 6.71
C HIS A 353 7.76 5.03 7.64
N ALA A 354 7.34 6.20 7.15
CA ALA A 354 6.55 7.20 7.87
C ALA A 354 7.06 7.56 9.30
N ARG A 355 8.35 7.36 9.59
CA ARG A 355 8.91 7.70 10.91
C ARG A 355 8.82 9.20 11.18
N GLY A 356 8.32 9.56 12.35
CA GLY A 356 8.14 10.95 12.76
C GLY A 356 6.93 11.65 12.12
N ILE A 357 6.13 10.94 11.33
CA ILE A 357 4.84 11.42 10.86
C ILE A 357 3.78 11.04 11.88
N LEU A 358 3.03 12.03 12.33
CA LEU A 358 1.98 11.92 13.34
C LEU A 358 0.60 12.23 12.70
N ALA A 359 -0.46 12.06 13.49
CA ALA A 359 -1.80 12.49 13.14
C ALA A 359 -1.80 13.98 12.69
N PRO A 360 -2.66 14.36 11.72
CA PRO A 360 -3.82 13.61 11.27
C PRO A 360 -3.51 12.45 10.32
N GLY A 361 -2.45 12.54 9.50
CA GLY A 361 -1.95 11.47 8.62
C GLY A 361 -2.99 10.88 7.66
N GLY A 362 -2.87 11.15 6.35
CA GLY A 362 -3.86 10.72 5.37
C GLY A 362 -5.17 11.46 5.55
N TYR A 363 -5.69 12.10 4.51
CA TYR A 363 -6.88 12.93 4.64
C TYR A 363 -7.63 13.13 3.34
N ILE A 364 -8.93 13.40 3.51
CA ILE A 364 -9.81 13.87 2.45
C ILE A 364 -10.25 15.29 2.79
N CYS A 365 -10.09 16.20 1.82
CA CYS A 365 -10.58 17.57 1.87
C CYS A 365 -11.66 17.81 0.81
N SER A 366 -12.39 18.91 0.94
CA SER A 366 -13.27 19.42 -0.11
C SER A 366 -13.10 20.92 -0.34
N MET A 367 -13.41 21.40 -1.54
CA MET A 367 -13.34 22.82 -1.91
C MET A 367 -14.41 23.18 -2.94
N ASN A 368 -14.67 24.47 -3.10
CA ASN A 368 -15.42 24.99 -4.25
C ASN A 368 -14.57 24.88 -5.53
N PRO A 369 -15.18 24.92 -6.73
CA PRO A 369 -14.45 24.78 -8.00
C PRO A 369 -13.37 25.85 -8.24
N ASP A 370 -13.45 26.99 -7.58
CA ASP A 370 -12.44 28.06 -7.64
C ASP A 370 -11.32 27.93 -6.60
N GLY A 371 -11.34 26.90 -5.76
CA GLY A 371 -10.40 26.67 -4.65
C GLY A 371 -10.80 27.32 -3.32
N SER A 372 -11.88 28.10 -3.26
CA SER A 372 -12.36 28.67 -1.99
C SER A 372 -13.10 27.63 -1.13
N GLY A 373 -13.31 27.95 0.15
CA GLY A 373 -14.09 27.10 1.04
C GLY A 373 -13.42 25.76 1.31
N LEU A 374 -12.09 25.75 1.37
CA LEU A 374 -11.27 24.57 1.61
C LEU A 374 -11.55 24.01 3.02
N GLU A 375 -12.05 22.79 3.08
CA GLU A 375 -12.51 22.13 4.31
C GLU A 375 -11.91 20.73 4.46
N LEU A 376 -11.44 20.38 5.66
CA LEU A 376 -11.06 19.01 6.00
C LEU A 376 -12.31 18.16 6.26
N PHE A 377 -12.52 17.12 5.47
CA PHE A 377 -13.69 16.24 5.56
C PHE A 377 -13.48 15.11 6.57
N CYS A 378 -12.42 14.31 6.41
CA CYS A 378 -12.04 13.22 7.33
C CYS A 378 -10.52 12.90 7.20
N TYR A 379 -9.97 12.10 8.10
CA TYR A 379 -8.52 11.84 8.18
C TYR A 379 -8.19 10.48 8.82
N GLY A 380 -6.90 10.15 8.95
CA GLY A 380 -6.44 8.95 9.65
C GLY A 380 -6.26 7.75 8.73
N PHE A 381 -5.81 7.99 7.50
CA PHE A 381 -5.50 6.97 6.50
C PHE A 381 -3.99 6.78 6.34
N ARG A 382 -3.56 5.63 5.78
CA ARG A 382 -2.16 5.43 5.43
C ARG A 382 -1.89 6.03 4.05
N ASN A 383 -2.55 5.48 3.05
CA ASN A 383 -2.37 5.84 1.65
C ASN A 383 -3.60 5.40 0.86
N GLU A 384 -4.66 6.16 1.07
CA GLU A 384 -5.88 6.11 0.30
C GLU A 384 -5.60 6.80 -1.04
N PHE A 385 -5.46 6.02 -2.12
CA PHE A 385 -4.94 6.56 -3.39
C PHE A 385 -6.04 7.25 -4.20
N ASP A 386 -7.28 6.79 -4.14
CA ASP A 386 -8.38 7.37 -4.91
C ASP A 386 -9.72 7.31 -4.14
N ILE A 387 -10.69 8.11 -4.56
CA ILE A 387 -11.98 8.31 -3.89
C ILE A 387 -13.12 8.41 -4.90
N CYS A 388 -14.28 7.84 -4.56
CA CYS A 388 -15.49 8.00 -5.36
C CYS A 388 -16.76 8.09 -4.50
N PHE A 389 -17.77 8.78 -5.00
CA PHE A 389 -19.12 8.69 -4.47
C PHE A 389 -19.88 7.53 -5.12
N ASN A 390 -20.59 6.73 -4.32
CA ASN A 390 -21.52 5.73 -4.86
C ASN A 390 -22.79 6.40 -5.42
N ASP A 391 -23.68 5.60 -6.00
CA ASP A 391 -24.98 6.05 -6.55
C ASP A 391 -25.95 6.62 -5.50
N GLN A 392 -25.66 6.42 -4.21
CA GLN A 392 -26.44 6.93 -3.07
C GLN A 392 -25.86 8.22 -2.48
N GLY A 393 -24.71 8.68 -2.99
CA GLY A 393 -24.05 9.91 -2.55
C GLY A 393 -23.13 9.76 -1.33
N GLU A 394 -22.76 8.54 -0.97
CA GLU A 394 -21.80 8.24 0.10
C GLU A 394 -20.39 8.08 -0.46
N LEU A 395 -19.38 8.59 0.27
CA LEU A 395 -17.99 8.63 -0.19
C LEU A 395 -17.24 7.36 0.22
N PHE A 396 -16.40 6.84 -0.66
CA PHE A 396 -15.56 5.67 -0.38
C PHE A 396 -14.13 5.87 -0.85
N THR A 397 -13.22 5.11 -0.25
CA THR A 397 -11.81 5.03 -0.65
C THR A 397 -11.25 3.63 -0.43
N TYR A 398 -10.05 3.39 -0.97
CA TYR A 398 -9.27 2.18 -0.78
C TYR A 398 -7.89 2.54 -0.20
N ASP A 399 -7.65 2.18 1.07
CA ASP A 399 -6.48 2.57 1.87
C ASP A 399 -5.47 1.42 2.02
N ALA A 400 -4.18 1.75 2.03
CA ALA A 400 -3.08 0.78 1.92
C ALA A 400 -2.72 0.11 3.26
N ASP A 401 -2.19 -1.11 3.18
CA ASP A 401 -1.68 -1.87 4.33
C ASP A 401 -0.23 -1.49 4.67
N MET A 402 0.43 -2.24 5.56
CA MET A 402 1.90 -2.27 5.62
C MET A 402 2.30 -3.74 5.58
N GLU A 403 2.67 -4.27 4.41
CA GLU A 403 2.88 -5.71 4.23
C GLU A 403 3.90 -6.32 5.21
N TRP A 404 4.84 -5.53 5.70
CA TRP A 404 5.85 -5.95 6.67
C TRP A 404 5.31 -6.17 8.08
N ASP A 405 4.11 -5.66 8.38
CA ASP A 405 3.44 -5.85 9.66
C ASP A 405 2.57 -7.12 9.69
N ILE A 406 2.41 -7.87 8.58
CA ILE A 406 1.53 -9.05 8.52
C ILE A 406 1.83 -10.01 9.69
N GLY A 407 0.77 -10.38 10.41
CA GLY A 407 0.84 -11.25 11.60
C GLY A 407 1.10 -10.51 12.92
N SER A 408 1.38 -9.21 12.89
CA SER A 408 1.44 -8.38 14.10
C SER A 408 0.04 -7.90 14.54
N PRO A 409 -0.15 -7.53 15.83
CA PRO A 409 -1.42 -6.96 16.33
C PRO A 409 -1.85 -5.64 15.69
N TRP A 410 -0.89 -4.91 15.13
CA TRP A 410 -1.11 -3.61 14.48
C TRP A 410 -1.18 -3.72 12.96
N TYR A 411 -1.14 -4.93 12.38
CA TYR A 411 -1.42 -5.09 10.95
C TYR A 411 -2.86 -4.64 10.65
N ARG A 412 -3.00 -3.81 9.61
CA ARG A 412 -4.28 -3.45 9.01
C ARG A 412 -4.14 -3.80 7.54
N PRO A 413 -4.94 -4.75 7.00
CA PRO A 413 -4.95 -5.05 5.57
C PRO A 413 -5.33 -3.81 4.74
N THR A 414 -5.18 -3.92 3.42
CA THR A 414 -5.73 -2.92 2.53
C THR A 414 -7.24 -2.97 2.70
N ARG A 415 -7.87 -1.80 2.70
CA ARG A 415 -9.22 -1.68 3.24
C ARG A 415 -10.06 -0.68 2.48
N VAL A 416 -11.29 -1.08 2.18
CA VAL A 416 -12.33 -0.19 1.70
C VAL A 416 -12.97 0.50 2.90
N ASN A 417 -12.97 1.83 2.88
CA ASN A 417 -13.59 2.62 3.93
C ASN A 417 -14.73 3.45 3.34
N HIS A 418 -15.91 3.35 3.95
CA HIS A 418 -16.96 4.35 3.84
C HIS A 418 -16.51 5.62 4.59
N CYS A 419 -16.20 6.68 3.86
CA CYS A 419 -15.64 7.94 4.33
C CYS A 419 -16.74 8.86 4.88
N VAL A 420 -16.73 9.07 6.20
CA VAL A 420 -17.79 9.75 6.95
C VAL A 420 -17.28 11.10 7.47
N SER A 421 -18.17 12.10 7.45
CA SER A 421 -17.90 13.46 7.91
C SER A 421 -17.28 13.49 9.33
N GLY A 422 -16.08 14.04 9.46
CA GLY A 422 -15.39 14.21 10.74
C GLY A 422 -14.68 12.96 11.28
N ALA A 423 -14.66 11.85 10.53
CA ALA A 423 -14.07 10.59 10.98
C ALA A 423 -12.53 10.61 11.06
N ASP A 424 -11.98 9.91 12.05
CA ASP A 424 -10.57 9.47 12.16
C ASP A 424 -10.52 7.96 11.90
N TYR A 425 -9.81 7.52 10.85
CA TYR A 425 -9.68 6.10 10.48
C TYR A 425 -8.50 5.39 11.17
N GLY A 426 -7.90 6.05 12.17
CA GLY A 426 -7.04 5.42 13.17
C GLY A 426 -5.63 5.11 12.71
N TRP A 427 -5.21 5.57 11.52
CA TRP A 427 -3.82 5.44 11.10
C TRP A 427 -2.91 6.23 12.04
N ARG A 428 -1.89 5.57 12.54
CA ARG A 428 -0.72 6.18 13.21
C ARG A 428 0.51 5.41 12.75
N SER A 429 1.66 6.07 12.69
CA SER A 429 2.88 5.43 12.18
C SER A 429 3.46 4.39 13.15
N GLY A 430 4.06 3.34 12.57
CA GLY A 430 4.60 2.19 13.27
C GLY A 430 3.52 1.30 13.91
N SER A 431 3.79 0.79 15.11
CA SER A 431 2.87 -0.07 15.87
C SER A 431 1.70 0.68 16.50
N GLY A 432 1.57 1.98 16.25
CA GLY A 432 0.56 2.85 16.85
C GLY A 432 -0.83 2.76 16.20
N LYS A 433 -1.00 1.99 15.13
CA LYS A 433 -2.27 1.91 14.39
C LYS A 433 -3.41 1.49 15.32
N TRP A 434 -4.48 2.27 15.36
CA TRP A 434 -5.61 1.96 16.22
C TRP A 434 -6.38 0.72 15.73
N PRO A 435 -6.93 -0.10 16.65
CA PRO A 435 -7.81 -1.21 16.28
C PRO A 435 -9.19 -0.73 15.85
N ASN A 436 -9.84 -1.50 14.97
CA ASN A 436 -11.16 -1.15 14.40
C ASN A 436 -12.27 -0.99 15.48
N TYR A 437 -12.08 -1.52 16.69
CA TYR A 437 -13.05 -1.41 17.78
C TYR A 437 -12.92 -0.14 18.63
N TYR A 438 -11.89 0.70 18.46
CA TYR A 438 -11.78 1.97 19.18
C TYR A 438 -12.94 2.91 18.84
N ALA A 439 -13.75 3.27 19.84
CA ALA A 439 -14.98 4.04 19.65
C ALA A 439 -14.74 5.46 19.08
N ASP A 440 -13.54 6.00 19.26
CA ASP A 440 -13.06 7.24 18.67
C ASP A 440 -12.49 7.13 17.26
N SER A 441 -12.71 5.97 16.60
CA SER A 441 -12.51 5.74 15.17
C SER A 441 -13.75 5.08 14.55
N LEU A 442 -13.81 5.00 13.22
CA LEU A 442 -14.79 4.18 12.50
C LEU A 442 -14.11 2.96 11.88
N PRO A 443 -14.75 1.77 11.92
CA PRO A 443 -14.13 0.56 11.41
C PRO A 443 -14.21 0.53 9.89
N THR A 444 -13.30 -0.25 9.32
CA THR A 444 -13.29 -0.63 7.91
C THR A 444 -14.62 -1.21 7.45
N THR A 445 -15.01 -0.88 6.21
CA THR A 445 -16.19 -1.46 5.55
C THR A 445 -15.90 -2.86 5.03
N LEU A 446 -14.74 -3.05 4.39
CA LEU A 446 -14.26 -4.36 3.96
C LEU A 446 -12.74 -4.42 3.92
N ASP A 447 -12.15 -5.45 4.56
CA ASP A 447 -10.74 -5.78 4.40
C ASP A 447 -10.53 -6.59 3.10
N ILE A 448 -9.56 -6.18 2.29
CA ILE A 448 -9.25 -6.84 1.00
C ILE A 448 -8.10 -7.83 1.15
N GLY A 449 -7.10 -7.53 1.98
CA GLY A 449 -5.91 -8.38 2.18
C GLY A 449 -4.62 -7.58 1.97
N PRO A 450 -3.49 -8.21 1.62
CA PRO A 450 -2.32 -7.49 1.17
C PRO A 450 -2.57 -6.93 -0.24
N GLY A 451 -2.01 -5.77 -0.56
CA GLY A 451 -2.19 -5.16 -1.88
C GLY A 451 -1.64 -3.74 -1.93
N SER A 452 -1.80 -3.08 -3.09
CA SER A 452 -1.43 -1.67 -3.26
C SER A 452 -2.58 -0.93 -3.94
N PRO A 453 -3.39 -0.18 -3.17
CA PRO A 453 -4.49 0.61 -3.71
C PRO A 453 -4.03 1.62 -4.77
N THR A 454 -4.82 1.73 -5.84
CA THR A 454 -4.70 2.77 -6.86
C THR A 454 -6.08 3.33 -7.20
N GLY A 455 -6.52 3.33 -8.46
CA GLY A 455 -7.80 3.88 -8.90
C GLY A 455 -9.05 3.29 -8.21
N VAL A 456 -10.05 4.13 -7.98
CA VAL A 456 -11.33 3.83 -7.34
C VAL A 456 -12.45 4.55 -8.09
N VAL A 457 -13.42 3.81 -8.63
CA VAL A 457 -14.54 4.40 -9.38
C VAL A 457 -15.87 3.72 -9.05
N ALA A 458 -16.95 4.49 -8.99
CA ALA A 458 -18.29 3.93 -8.92
C ALA A 458 -18.75 3.44 -10.31
N GLY A 459 -19.49 2.34 -10.36
CA GLY A 459 -20.08 1.82 -11.59
C GLY A 459 -21.22 2.66 -12.17
N THR A 460 -21.66 3.70 -11.46
CA THR A 460 -22.76 4.59 -11.85
C THR A 460 -22.53 5.13 -13.27
N GLY A 461 -23.53 4.96 -14.15
CA GLY A 461 -23.46 5.42 -15.54
C GLY A 461 -22.81 4.42 -16.50
N ALA A 462 -22.22 3.32 -16.01
CA ALA A 462 -21.72 2.26 -16.87
C ALA A 462 -22.89 1.55 -17.57
N LYS A 463 -22.70 1.16 -18.84
CA LYS A 463 -23.59 0.24 -19.56
C LYS A 463 -23.30 -1.20 -19.19
N PHE A 464 -23.34 -1.49 -17.89
CA PHE A 464 -23.16 -2.81 -17.30
C PHE A 464 -24.47 -3.28 -16.65
N PRO A 465 -24.62 -4.57 -16.31
CA PRO A 465 -25.75 -5.04 -15.52
C PRO A 465 -25.90 -4.25 -14.21
N ALA A 466 -27.14 -4.11 -13.72
CA ALA A 466 -27.48 -3.24 -12.58
C ALA A 466 -26.58 -3.48 -11.35
N LYS A 467 -26.25 -4.74 -11.04
CA LYS A 467 -25.32 -5.10 -9.95
C LYS A 467 -23.99 -4.32 -10.04
N TYR A 468 -23.39 -4.26 -11.22
CA TYR A 468 -22.13 -3.58 -11.47
C TYR A 468 -22.27 -2.06 -11.55
N GLN A 469 -23.45 -1.54 -11.86
CA GLN A 469 -23.72 -0.10 -11.78
C GLN A 469 -23.77 0.39 -10.33
N HIS A 470 -24.19 -0.45 -9.38
CA HIS A 470 -24.20 -0.17 -7.94
C HIS A 470 -22.86 -0.45 -7.25
N ALA A 471 -21.93 -1.13 -7.91
CA ALA A 471 -20.66 -1.52 -7.33
C ALA A 471 -19.64 -0.37 -7.33
N ILE A 472 -18.68 -0.46 -6.42
CA ILE A 472 -17.44 0.33 -6.49
C ILE A 472 -16.33 -0.57 -7.01
N PHE A 473 -15.60 -0.11 -8.01
CA PHE A 473 -14.44 -0.79 -8.55
C PHE A 473 -13.18 -0.22 -7.92
N ILE A 474 -12.31 -1.08 -7.40
CA ILE A 474 -11.05 -0.69 -6.77
C ILE A 474 -9.89 -1.46 -7.41
N ASN A 475 -8.82 -0.75 -7.76
CA ASN A 475 -7.62 -1.33 -8.37
C ASN A 475 -6.57 -1.70 -7.32
N ASP A 476 -6.03 -2.91 -7.44
CA ASP A 476 -4.82 -3.35 -6.74
C ASP A 476 -3.66 -3.52 -7.73
N TRP A 477 -2.66 -2.66 -7.58
CA TRP A 477 -1.45 -2.66 -8.40
C TRP A 477 -0.57 -3.89 -8.17
N THR A 478 -0.48 -4.37 -6.93
CA THR A 478 0.47 -5.41 -6.52
C THR A 478 0.09 -6.77 -7.10
N TYR A 479 -1.16 -7.17 -6.90
CA TYR A 479 -1.68 -8.47 -7.36
C TYR A 479 -2.49 -8.38 -8.64
N GLY A 480 -2.45 -7.22 -9.31
CA GLY A 480 -3.05 -6.98 -10.61
C GLY A 480 -4.51 -7.38 -10.72
N THR A 481 -5.29 -6.92 -9.73
CA THR A 481 -6.70 -7.28 -9.57
C THR A 481 -7.53 -6.03 -9.35
N MET A 482 -8.53 -5.83 -10.19
CA MET A 482 -9.62 -4.91 -9.95
C MET A 482 -10.74 -5.69 -9.27
N TRP A 483 -11.17 -5.24 -8.10
CA TRP A 483 -12.29 -5.82 -7.37
C TRP A 483 -13.56 -5.03 -7.64
N ALA A 484 -14.69 -5.69 -7.83
CA ALA A 484 -16.00 -5.05 -7.70
C ALA A 484 -16.51 -5.25 -6.27
N ILE A 485 -16.81 -4.15 -5.60
CA ILE A 485 -17.28 -4.09 -4.22
C ILE A 485 -18.78 -3.85 -4.25
N ASN A 486 -19.53 -4.85 -3.83
CA ASN A 486 -20.99 -4.80 -3.74
C ASN A 486 -21.36 -4.31 -2.33
N LEU A 487 -22.24 -3.31 -2.25
CA LEU A 487 -22.60 -2.62 -1.02
C LEU A 487 -24.06 -2.87 -0.65
N ASP A 488 -24.29 -3.29 0.59
CA ASP A 488 -25.62 -3.45 1.18
C ASP A 488 -25.77 -2.49 2.36
N ALA A 489 -26.76 -1.59 2.29
CA ALA A 489 -27.03 -0.62 3.35
C ALA A 489 -27.44 -1.33 4.67
N LYS A 490 -26.76 -1.02 5.77
CA LYS A 490 -27.04 -1.54 7.11
C LYS A 490 -26.74 -0.50 8.19
N GLY A 491 -27.78 -0.13 8.94
CA GLY A 491 -27.70 0.99 9.88
C GLY A 491 -27.38 2.29 9.14
N ALA A 492 -26.47 3.09 9.67
CA ALA A 492 -25.97 4.32 9.04
C ALA A 492 -24.69 4.09 8.18
N SER A 493 -24.45 2.87 7.70
CA SER A 493 -23.28 2.48 6.91
C SER A 493 -23.62 1.28 6.01
N PHE A 494 -22.60 0.60 5.48
CA PHE A 494 -22.72 -0.54 4.58
C PHE A 494 -22.08 -1.81 5.15
N GLU A 495 -22.67 -2.96 4.85
CA GLU A 495 -21.95 -4.22 4.72
C GLU A 495 -21.50 -4.37 3.25
N ALA A 496 -20.38 -5.06 3.04
CA ALA A 496 -19.80 -5.16 1.71
C ALA A 496 -19.25 -6.55 1.42
N THR A 497 -19.30 -6.92 0.15
CA THR A 497 -18.65 -8.12 -0.40
C THR A 497 -17.81 -7.75 -1.61
N LYS A 498 -16.79 -8.55 -1.93
CA LYS A 498 -15.93 -8.34 -3.08
C LYS A 498 -16.01 -9.51 -4.05
N GLU A 499 -15.82 -9.22 -5.32
CA GLU A 499 -15.57 -10.20 -6.37
C GLU A 499 -14.42 -9.74 -7.27
N GLU A 500 -13.64 -10.68 -7.79
CA GLU A 500 -12.62 -10.36 -8.79
C GLU A 500 -13.30 -9.97 -10.10
N PHE A 501 -13.05 -8.75 -10.56
CA PHE A 501 -13.66 -8.23 -11.79
C PHE A 501 -12.69 -8.30 -12.96
N VAL A 502 -11.56 -7.59 -12.91
CA VAL A 502 -10.52 -7.63 -13.94
C VAL A 502 -9.22 -8.11 -13.30
N PHE A 503 -8.59 -9.16 -13.81
CA PHE A 503 -7.29 -9.58 -13.26
C PHE A 503 -6.38 -10.25 -14.27
N GLY A 504 -5.07 -10.19 -14.01
CA GLY A 504 -4.02 -10.79 -14.84
C GLY A 504 -2.67 -10.87 -14.12
N LYS A 505 -1.69 -11.53 -14.73
CA LYS A 505 -0.35 -11.74 -14.16
C LYS A 505 0.76 -11.34 -15.14
N PRO A 506 1.53 -10.26 -14.88
CA PRO A 506 1.24 -9.14 -13.96
C PRO A 506 0.29 -8.14 -14.61
N LEU A 507 -0.64 -7.52 -13.88
CA LEU A 507 -1.52 -6.47 -14.40
C LEU A 507 -1.48 -5.23 -13.48
N PRO A 508 -0.42 -4.42 -13.48
CA PRO A 508 -0.22 -3.34 -12.51
C PRO A 508 -1.20 -2.18 -12.77
N LEU A 509 -2.45 -2.34 -12.36
CA LEU A 509 -3.54 -1.37 -12.52
C LEU A 509 -3.17 -0.06 -11.82
N THR A 510 -3.37 1.06 -12.51
CA THR A 510 -3.02 2.39 -11.98
C THR A 510 -4.22 3.30 -11.83
N ASP A 511 -5.14 3.31 -12.78
CA ASP A 511 -6.34 4.15 -12.68
C ASP A 511 -7.50 3.58 -13.51
N VAL A 512 -8.72 3.97 -13.20
CA VAL A 512 -9.96 3.48 -13.82
C VAL A 512 -11.04 4.57 -13.85
N VAL A 513 -11.75 4.67 -14.97
CA VAL A 513 -12.87 5.61 -15.15
C VAL A 513 -14.04 4.94 -15.87
N ILE A 514 -15.27 5.39 -15.57
CA ILE A 514 -16.45 5.12 -16.40
C ILE A 514 -16.63 6.28 -17.36
N HIS A 515 -16.65 6.00 -18.65
CA HIS A 515 -16.74 7.04 -19.68
C HIS A 515 -18.19 7.48 -19.88
N PRO A 516 -18.55 8.75 -19.58
CA PRO A 516 -19.94 9.15 -19.43
C PRO A 516 -20.75 9.12 -20.74
N GLN A 517 -20.11 9.30 -21.90
CA GLN A 517 -20.82 9.31 -23.19
C GLN A 517 -21.09 7.91 -23.76
N ASP A 518 -20.19 6.94 -23.57
CA ASP A 518 -20.35 5.59 -24.13
C ASP A 518 -20.75 4.54 -23.09
N GLY A 519 -20.52 4.79 -21.80
CA GLY A 519 -20.81 3.92 -20.66
C GLY A 519 -19.83 2.74 -20.50
N ALA A 520 -18.71 2.73 -21.21
CA ALA A 520 -17.68 1.72 -21.03
C ALA A 520 -16.73 2.09 -19.88
N MET A 521 -16.09 1.08 -19.29
CA MET A 521 -15.02 1.30 -18.31
C MET A 521 -13.68 1.34 -19.05
N TYR A 522 -12.83 2.28 -18.70
CA TYR A 522 -11.46 2.40 -19.20
C TYR A 522 -10.50 2.34 -18.03
N PHE A 523 -9.40 1.61 -18.18
CA PHE A 523 -8.37 1.54 -17.14
C PHE A 523 -6.97 1.61 -17.75
N ALA A 524 -6.03 2.10 -16.95
CA ALA A 524 -4.61 2.10 -17.25
C ALA A 524 -3.88 1.06 -16.39
N VAL A 525 -2.76 0.58 -16.94
CA VAL A 525 -1.73 -0.15 -16.19
C VAL A 525 -0.42 0.60 -16.29
N GLY A 526 0.49 0.43 -15.34
CA GLY A 526 1.78 1.11 -15.33
C GLY A 526 2.26 1.45 -13.92
N GLY A 527 2.64 2.70 -13.72
CA GLY A 527 3.26 3.20 -12.49
C GLY A 527 4.70 2.72 -12.29
N ARG A 528 5.49 3.45 -11.50
CA ARG A 528 6.88 3.13 -11.12
C ARG A 528 7.79 2.84 -12.31
N LYS A 529 7.56 3.55 -13.43
CA LYS A 529 8.27 3.33 -14.71
C LYS A 529 8.10 1.91 -15.24
N THR A 530 7.01 1.22 -14.93
CA THR A 530 6.68 -0.05 -15.59
C THR A 530 6.06 0.22 -16.96
N GLN A 531 5.84 -0.83 -17.75
CA GLN A 531 5.26 -0.68 -19.09
C GLN A 531 3.76 -0.34 -18.96
N SER A 532 3.34 0.73 -19.64
CA SER A 532 1.99 1.26 -19.54
C SER A 532 1.11 0.84 -20.73
N GLY A 533 -0.21 0.83 -20.50
CA GLY A 533 -1.20 0.49 -21.51
C GLY A 533 -2.59 0.94 -21.10
N VAL A 534 -3.46 1.18 -22.08
CA VAL A 534 -4.85 1.59 -21.88
C VAL A 534 -5.79 0.53 -22.42
N TYR A 535 -6.80 0.19 -21.62
CA TYR A 535 -7.76 -0.86 -21.90
C TYR A 535 -9.18 -0.36 -21.76
N ARG A 536 -10.11 -1.03 -22.44
CA ARG A 536 -11.55 -0.82 -22.34
C ARG A 536 -12.25 -2.11 -21.98
N VAL A 537 -13.18 -2.04 -21.03
CA VAL A 537 -14.09 -3.11 -20.64
C VAL A 537 -15.51 -2.76 -21.06
N THR A 538 -16.17 -3.68 -21.75
CA THR A 538 -17.57 -3.55 -22.19
C THR A 538 -18.37 -4.79 -21.81
N TYR A 539 -19.66 -4.61 -21.54
CA TYR A 539 -20.60 -5.73 -21.40
C TYR A 539 -21.17 -6.09 -22.78
N VAL A 540 -21.10 -7.38 -23.12
CA VAL A 540 -21.55 -7.99 -24.38
C VAL A 540 -22.52 -9.16 -24.13
N GLY A 541 -22.97 -9.34 -22.88
CA GLY A 541 -23.97 -10.34 -22.51
C GLY A 541 -25.40 -9.87 -22.74
N ASP A 542 -26.36 -10.69 -22.29
CA ASP A 542 -27.78 -10.49 -22.56
C ASP A 542 -28.55 -9.76 -21.42
N GLU A 543 -27.91 -9.48 -20.29
CA GLU A 543 -28.56 -8.75 -19.18
C GLU A 543 -28.77 -7.26 -19.53
N SER A 544 -29.76 -6.65 -18.89
CA SER A 544 -30.08 -5.23 -19.10
C SER A 544 -28.95 -4.32 -18.62
N THR A 545 -28.52 -3.41 -19.50
CA THR A 545 -27.59 -2.32 -19.21
C THR A 545 -28.29 -0.96 -19.11
N ALA A 546 -29.61 -0.94 -18.95
CA ALA A 546 -30.35 0.30 -18.73
C ALA A 546 -29.89 0.95 -17.41
N PRO A 547 -29.90 2.29 -17.30
CA PRO A 547 -29.49 2.98 -16.09
C PRO A 547 -30.24 2.44 -14.86
N ALA A 548 -29.49 1.91 -13.90
CA ALA A 548 -30.03 1.44 -12.64
C ALA A 548 -30.50 2.63 -11.79
N LYS A 549 -31.61 2.46 -11.07
CA LYS A 549 -32.06 3.47 -10.12
C LYS A 549 -31.24 3.35 -8.85
N ALA A 550 -30.75 4.47 -8.34
CA ALA A 550 -30.05 4.51 -7.06
C ALA A 550 -30.84 3.78 -5.96
N LEU A 551 -30.13 2.97 -5.17
CA LEU A 551 -30.74 2.24 -4.07
C LEU A 551 -31.16 3.23 -2.95
N PRO A 552 -32.32 3.04 -2.29
CA PRO A 552 -32.75 3.96 -1.24
C PRO A 552 -31.87 3.82 0.01
N LEU A 553 -31.56 4.95 0.65
CA LEU A 553 -30.96 4.97 1.99
C LEU A 553 -32.04 4.99 3.08
N GLY A 554 -31.78 4.26 4.18
CA GLY A 554 -32.68 4.16 5.33
C GLY A 554 -32.69 5.41 6.22
N GLU A 555 -33.54 5.41 7.24
CA GLU A 555 -33.66 6.53 8.19
C GLU A 555 -32.38 6.78 9.00
N ASP A 556 -31.60 5.74 9.30
CA ASP A 556 -30.35 5.87 10.05
C ASP A 556 -29.29 6.69 9.29
N PHE A 557 -29.25 6.58 7.95
CA PHE A 557 -28.42 7.44 7.11
C PHE A 557 -28.86 8.90 7.18
N LYS A 558 -30.16 9.16 7.11
CA LYS A 558 -30.71 10.52 7.22
C LYS A 558 -30.43 11.11 8.60
N LEU A 559 -30.56 10.31 9.66
CA LEU A 559 -30.23 10.72 11.02
C LEU A 559 -28.75 11.07 11.16
N ARG A 560 -27.84 10.19 10.68
CA ARG A 560 -26.40 10.49 10.63
C ARG A 560 -26.13 11.80 9.87
N ALA A 561 -26.62 11.94 8.64
CA ALA A 561 -26.44 13.14 7.83
C ALA A 561 -26.97 14.41 8.54
N SER A 562 -28.09 14.30 9.27
CA SER A 562 -28.63 15.44 10.04
C SER A 562 -27.73 15.87 11.20
N LEU A 563 -26.98 14.94 11.79
CA LEU A 563 -25.97 15.23 12.82
C LEU A 563 -24.71 15.81 12.20
N GLU A 564 -24.28 15.28 11.05
CA GLU A 564 -23.12 15.76 10.31
C GLU A 564 -23.27 17.20 9.79
N ALA A 565 -24.50 17.69 9.64
CA ALA A 565 -24.76 19.09 9.34
C ALA A 565 -24.23 20.05 10.42
N TYR A 566 -24.02 19.57 11.66
CA TYR A 566 -23.37 20.33 12.74
C TYR A 566 -21.84 20.18 12.75
N HIS A 567 -21.25 19.49 11.76
CA HIS A 567 -19.79 19.38 11.66
C HIS A 567 -19.18 20.55 10.87
N THR A 568 -19.96 21.32 10.11
CA THR A 568 -19.45 22.35 9.19
C THR A 568 -19.81 23.75 9.67
N GLY A 569 -18.95 24.74 9.43
CA GLY A 569 -19.21 26.16 9.66
C GLY A 569 -19.35 26.56 11.13
N GLN A 570 -19.96 27.74 11.34
CA GLN A 570 -20.31 28.20 12.68
C GLN A 570 -21.52 27.42 13.21
N VAL A 571 -21.28 26.62 14.24
CA VAL A 571 -22.28 25.76 14.85
C VAL A 571 -23.02 26.53 15.95
N GLU A 572 -24.35 26.60 15.88
CA GLU A 572 -25.16 27.11 16.98
C GLU A 572 -25.14 26.09 18.15
N ALA A 573 -24.32 26.37 19.15
CA ALA A 573 -23.94 25.39 20.17
C ALA A 573 -25.13 24.74 20.90
N ALA A 574 -26.16 25.52 21.25
CA ALA A 574 -27.34 25.02 21.94
C ALA A 574 -28.16 24.04 21.06
N LYS A 575 -28.29 24.35 19.77
CA LYS A 575 -29.01 23.53 18.80
C LYS A 575 -28.27 22.23 18.50
N ALA A 576 -26.96 22.32 18.27
CA ALA A 576 -26.11 21.15 18.07
C ALA A 576 -26.12 20.22 19.28
N LEU A 577 -25.96 20.77 20.50
CA LEU A 577 -26.02 20.00 21.73
C LEU A 577 -27.37 19.27 21.87
N SER A 578 -28.48 19.98 21.63
CA SER A 578 -29.83 19.39 21.73
C SER A 578 -30.02 18.24 20.73
N ALA A 579 -29.62 18.44 19.48
CA ALA A 579 -29.74 17.43 18.42
C ALA A 579 -28.83 16.22 18.66
N ALA A 580 -27.60 16.45 19.07
CA ALA A 580 -26.59 15.40 19.23
C ALA A 580 -26.74 14.59 20.53
N TRP A 581 -27.09 15.23 21.65
CA TRP A 581 -27.03 14.57 22.97
C TRP A 581 -27.87 13.29 23.04
N SER A 582 -29.10 13.35 22.52
CA SER A 582 -30.01 12.19 22.50
C SER A 582 -29.51 11.01 21.65
N ASN A 583 -28.53 11.25 20.78
CA ASN A 583 -27.95 10.26 19.88
C ASN A 583 -26.62 9.68 20.38
N LEU A 584 -26.06 10.17 21.49
CA LEU A 584 -24.87 9.58 22.12
C LEU A 584 -25.12 8.16 22.65
N GLY A 585 -26.37 7.79 22.95
CA GLY A 585 -26.75 6.44 23.37
C GLY A 585 -27.29 5.55 22.25
N ASN A 586 -27.23 5.98 20.98
CA ASN A 586 -27.82 5.24 19.86
C ASN A 586 -27.14 3.85 19.68
N ASN A 587 -27.85 2.81 19.27
CA ASN A 587 -27.24 1.49 19.04
C ASN A 587 -26.26 1.47 17.85
N ASP A 588 -26.49 2.31 16.83
CA ASP A 588 -25.59 2.45 15.69
C ASP A 588 -24.38 3.32 16.05
N ARG A 589 -23.19 2.72 15.96
CA ARG A 589 -21.91 3.38 16.28
C ARG A 589 -21.63 4.61 15.40
N ARG A 590 -22.05 4.64 14.13
CA ARG A 590 -21.81 5.80 13.24
C ARG A 590 -22.69 6.98 13.63
N ILE A 591 -23.93 6.72 14.06
CA ILE A 591 -24.82 7.77 14.59
C ILE A 591 -24.22 8.35 15.88
N ARG A 592 -23.79 7.50 16.82
CA ARG A 592 -23.10 7.97 18.03
C ARG A 592 -21.84 8.76 17.73
N TYR A 593 -21.03 8.28 16.77
CA TYR A 593 -19.81 8.96 16.33
C TYR A 593 -20.11 10.36 15.79
N ALA A 594 -21.10 10.49 14.89
CA ALA A 594 -21.51 11.78 14.35
C ALA A 594 -22.04 12.73 15.45
N ALA A 595 -22.86 12.21 16.37
CA ALA A 595 -23.30 12.98 17.53
C ALA A 595 -22.11 13.47 18.39
N ARG A 596 -21.13 12.60 18.64
CA ARG A 596 -19.94 12.93 19.42
C ARG A 596 -19.11 14.02 18.75
N VAL A 597 -18.85 13.92 17.44
CA VAL A 597 -18.11 14.95 16.68
C VAL A 597 -18.82 16.31 16.75
N ALA A 598 -20.15 16.34 16.60
CA ALA A 598 -20.92 17.58 16.75
C ALA A 598 -20.76 18.22 18.15
N ILE A 599 -20.69 17.41 19.21
CA ILE A 599 -20.46 17.88 20.58
C ILE A 599 -19.02 18.34 20.81
N GLU A 600 -18.03 17.65 20.23
CA GLU A 600 -16.61 18.02 20.32
C GLU A 600 -16.33 19.40 19.70
N LYS A 601 -17.19 19.89 18.79
CA LYS A 601 -17.06 21.22 18.17
C LYS A 601 -17.62 22.39 18.98
N ILE A 602 -18.33 22.14 20.08
CA ILE A 602 -18.97 23.20 20.87
C ILE A 602 -18.31 23.37 22.25
N PRO A 603 -18.42 24.56 22.89
CA PRO A 603 -17.73 24.82 24.15
C PRO A 603 -18.04 23.80 25.27
N VAL A 604 -16.99 23.22 25.86
CA VAL A 604 -17.06 22.19 26.91
C VAL A 604 -17.95 22.59 28.09
N SER A 605 -17.93 23.86 28.48
CA SER A 605 -18.72 24.38 29.61
C SER A 605 -20.23 24.18 29.46
N LEU A 606 -20.74 23.96 28.25
CA LEU A 606 -22.16 23.73 27.99
C LEU A 606 -22.61 22.29 28.27
N TRP A 607 -21.67 21.34 28.30
CA TRP A 607 -22.01 19.91 28.29
C TRP A 607 -21.18 19.04 29.25
N GLN A 608 -20.08 19.54 29.83
CA GLN A 608 -19.27 18.81 30.82
C GLN A 608 -20.12 18.23 31.96
N GLU A 609 -20.94 19.06 32.60
CA GLU A 609 -21.78 18.63 33.72
C GLU A 609 -22.85 17.61 33.30
N LYS A 610 -23.31 17.67 32.05
CA LYS A 610 -24.21 16.66 31.51
C LYS A 610 -23.52 15.30 31.36
N VAL A 611 -22.28 15.26 30.85
CA VAL A 611 -21.50 14.00 30.77
C VAL A 611 -21.31 13.42 32.17
N LEU A 612 -20.84 14.25 33.11
CA LEU A 612 -20.51 13.79 34.45
C LEU A 612 -21.74 13.32 35.25
N SER A 613 -22.95 13.74 34.87
CA SER A 613 -24.21 13.31 35.48
C SER A 613 -24.98 12.25 34.66
N GLU A 614 -24.50 11.88 33.47
CA GLU A 614 -25.15 10.94 32.57
C GLU A 614 -25.34 9.56 33.22
N LYS A 615 -26.48 8.94 32.90
CA LYS A 615 -26.95 7.67 33.46
C LYS A 615 -27.02 6.58 32.39
N ASP A 616 -27.23 6.94 31.13
CA ASP A 616 -27.15 5.97 30.04
C ASP A 616 -25.69 5.52 29.86
N PRO A 617 -25.38 4.22 29.96
CA PRO A 617 -24.00 3.74 29.90
C PRO A 617 -23.28 4.09 28.60
N VAL A 618 -23.98 4.01 27.47
CA VAL A 618 -23.37 4.23 26.15
C VAL A 618 -23.12 5.72 25.95
N ALA A 619 -24.11 6.57 26.26
CA ALA A 619 -23.95 8.02 26.18
C ALA A 619 -22.88 8.54 27.15
N LEU A 620 -22.77 7.96 28.34
CA LEU A 620 -21.70 8.27 29.29
C LEU A 620 -20.33 7.95 28.69
N ILE A 621 -20.14 6.76 28.10
CA ILE A 621 -18.87 6.36 27.48
C ILE A 621 -18.49 7.36 26.36
N GLU A 622 -19.40 7.61 25.41
CA GLU A 622 -19.16 8.53 24.30
C GLU A 622 -18.89 9.96 24.78
N GLY A 623 -19.62 10.41 25.80
CA GLY A 623 -19.43 11.72 26.43
C GLY A 623 -18.08 11.85 27.14
N ILE A 624 -17.61 10.80 27.83
CA ILE A 624 -16.28 10.78 28.47
C ILE A 624 -15.16 10.79 27.44
N ILE A 625 -15.32 10.06 26.33
CA ILE A 625 -14.38 10.09 25.19
C ILE A 625 -14.27 11.52 24.64
N ALA A 626 -15.40 12.18 24.36
CA ALA A 626 -15.42 13.56 23.90
C ALA A 626 -14.76 14.51 24.90
N LEU A 627 -15.13 14.38 26.19
CA LEU A 627 -14.61 15.23 27.26
C LEU A 627 -13.09 15.12 27.36
N ALA A 628 -12.55 13.90 27.44
CA ALA A 628 -11.11 13.67 27.52
C ALA A 628 -10.36 14.27 26.32
N ARG A 629 -10.85 14.04 25.10
CA ARG A 629 -10.23 14.52 23.87
C ARG A 629 -10.22 16.05 23.79
N VAL A 630 -11.33 16.71 24.14
CA VAL A 630 -11.43 18.18 24.04
C VAL A 630 -10.68 18.87 25.18
N THR A 631 -10.76 18.38 26.42
CA THR A 631 -10.10 19.05 27.56
C THR A 631 -8.59 18.82 27.59
N GLY A 632 -8.12 17.66 27.09
CA GLY A 632 -6.70 17.37 26.92
C GLY A 632 -6.16 17.67 25.52
N ALA A 633 -6.84 18.53 24.75
CA ALA A 633 -6.35 19.02 23.45
C ALA A 633 -5.20 20.05 23.57
N LYS A 634 -4.85 20.49 24.80
CA LYS A 634 -3.66 21.33 25.02
C LYS A 634 -2.40 20.53 24.65
N ASP A 635 -1.49 21.13 23.88
CA ASP A 635 -0.29 20.50 23.29
C ASP A 635 0.59 19.76 24.32
N ASN A 636 0.26 18.50 24.62
CA ASN A 636 0.98 17.71 25.62
C ASN A 636 1.98 16.71 25.01
N HIS A 637 2.02 16.55 23.68
CA HIS A 637 2.98 15.67 23.04
C HIS A 637 3.51 16.26 21.73
N ALA A 638 4.62 17.00 21.82
CA ALA A 638 5.56 17.00 20.71
C ALA A 638 6.24 15.64 20.72
N GLY A 639 5.70 14.65 19.98
CA GLY A 639 6.41 13.40 19.75
C GLY A 639 7.84 13.75 19.35
N GLY A 640 8.81 13.43 20.22
CA GLY A 640 10.19 13.87 20.02
C GLY A 640 10.66 13.46 18.64
N LYS A 641 11.46 14.32 17.97
CA LYS A 641 12.14 13.90 16.74
C LYS A 641 12.90 12.60 17.06
N PRO A 642 12.64 11.49 16.36
CA PRO A 642 13.31 10.23 16.65
C PRO A 642 14.82 10.45 16.66
N ALA A 643 15.51 9.96 17.69
CA ALA A 643 16.97 9.93 17.67
C ALA A 643 17.44 9.14 16.43
N ALA A 644 18.53 9.56 15.79
CA ALA A 644 18.97 9.04 14.50
C ALA A 644 19.49 7.57 14.51
N LYS A 645 19.17 6.74 15.51
CA LYS A 645 19.65 5.35 15.74
C LYS A 645 18.62 4.50 16.52
N PRO A 646 18.71 3.15 16.59
CA PRO A 646 17.58 2.23 16.72
C PRO A 646 17.08 2.05 18.16
N THR A 647 16.66 3.12 18.82
CA THR A 647 15.89 2.98 20.06
C THR A 647 14.50 2.48 19.70
N GLY A 648 14.15 1.26 20.14
CA GLY A 648 12.90 0.56 19.81
C GLY A 648 11.62 1.15 20.42
N THR A 649 11.70 2.27 21.13
CA THR A 649 10.58 3.05 21.63
C THR A 649 10.81 4.51 21.26
N SER A 650 9.72 5.25 21.01
CA SER A 650 9.85 6.59 20.45
C SER A 650 8.84 7.64 20.88
N SER A 651 7.80 7.24 21.59
CA SER A 651 6.94 8.16 22.33
C SER A 651 7.24 8.00 23.81
N GLU A 652 7.25 9.09 24.54
CA GLU A 652 7.35 9.06 26.01
C GLU A 652 6.12 8.33 26.58
N PRO A 653 6.25 7.71 27.77
CA PRO A 653 5.09 7.29 28.55
C PRO A 653 4.13 8.46 28.81
N ILE A 654 2.88 8.15 29.16
CA ILE A 654 1.92 9.19 29.59
C ILE A 654 2.50 9.97 30.78
N GLY A 655 2.35 11.30 30.75
CA GLY A 655 2.77 12.18 31.85
C GLY A 655 1.85 12.07 33.06
N TYR A 656 2.22 12.68 34.18
CA TYR A 656 1.34 12.78 35.35
C TYR A 656 0.26 13.85 35.17
N VAL A 657 -0.87 13.67 35.83
CA VAL A 657 -1.96 14.65 35.83
C VAL A 657 -1.47 16.01 36.34
N SER A 658 -1.82 17.07 35.62
CA SER A 658 -1.55 18.43 36.04
C SER A 658 -2.52 18.86 37.14
N SER A 659 -2.09 19.74 38.05
CA SER A 659 -2.92 20.19 39.19
C SER A 659 -4.27 20.80 38.78
N GLU A 660 -4.35 21.41 37.59
CA GLU A 660 -5.58 21.97 37.02
C GLU A 660 -6.58 20.91 36.54
N ASN A 661 -6.12 19.69 36.25
CA ASN A 661 -6.95 18.61 35.72
C ASN A 661 -7.40 17.61 36.79
N VAL A 662 -6.77 17.59 37.98
CA VAL A 662 -7.03 16.60 39.05
C VAL A 662 -8.53 16.47 39.40
N GLU A 663 -9.22 17.60 39.54
CA GLU A 663 -10.66 17.57 39.88
C GLU A 663 -11.49 16.95 38.76
N LEU A 664 -11.27 17.40 37.52
CA LEU A 664 -12.01 16.89 36.37
C LEU A 664 -11.72 15.39 36.15
N GLU A 665 -10.45 15.00 36.19
CA GLU A 665 -9.99 13.62 36.06
C GLU A 665 -10.66 12.70 37.08
N GLY A 666 -10.64 13.08 38.37
CA GLY A 666 -11.30 12.33 39.44
C GLY A 666 -12.81 12.19 39.21
N ARG A 667 -13.48 13.25 38.75
CA ARG A 667 -14.92 13.21 38.43
C ARG A 667 -15.22 12.29 37.24
N MET A 668 -14.33 12.22 36.25
CA MET A 668 -14.45 11.31 35.11
C MET A 668 -14.27 9.85 35.53
N PHE A 669 -13.29 9.54 36.38
CA PHE A 669 -13.14 8.19 36.95
C PHE A 669 -14.34 7.79 37.81
N LEU A 670 -14.87 8.69 38.63
CA LEU A 670 -16.09 8.44 39.41
C LEU A 670 -17.31 8.19 38.52
N ALA A 671 -17.39 8.86 37.36
CA ALA A 671 -18.46 8.62 36.39
C ALA A 671 -18.31 7.25 35.74
N LEU A 672 -17.12 6.91 35.22
CA LEU A 672 -16.82 5.59 34.65
C LEU A 672 -16.99 4.45 35.68
N GLY A 673 -16.67 4.70 36.95
CA GLY A 673 -16.86 3.75 38.05
C GLY A 673 -18.30 3.27 38.23
N ARG A 674 -19.30 4.02 37.73
CA ARG A 674 -20.71 3.59 37.73
C ARG A 674 -20.99 2.44 36.77
N LEU A 675 -20.10 2.21 35.80
CA LEU A 675 -20.18 1.09 34.87
C LEU A 675 -19.66 -0.22 35.49
N VAL A 676 -18.99 -0.17 36.64
CA VAL A 676 -18.49 -1.37 37.32
C VAL A 676 -19.67 -2.27 37.71
N GLY A 677 -19.66 -3.51 37.22
CA GLY A 677 -20.74 -4.47 37.42
C GLY A 677 -21.88 -4.38 36.39
N ALA A 678 -21.86 -3.40 35.48
CA ALA A 678 -22.82 -3.34 34.36
C ALA A 678 -22.55 -4.46 33.35
N LYS A 679 -23.61 -5.09 32.86
CA LYS A 679 -23.54 -6.09 31.78
C LYS A 679 -23.53 -5.39 30.43
N LEU A 680 -22.35 -4.98 29.99
CA LEU A 680 -22.15 -4.31 28.70
C LEU A 680 -21.87 -5.34 27.58
N PRO A 681 -22.40 -5.15 26.36
CA PRO A 681 -21.93 -5.84 25.18
C PRO A 681 -20.43 -5.61 24.92
N LEU A 682 -19.78 -6.50 24.18
CA LEU A 682 -18.32 -6.48 23.99
C LEU A 682 -17.80 -5.15 23.42
N ASP A 683 -18.47 -4.57 22.43
CA ASP A 683 -18.11 -3.28 21.84
C ASP A 683 -18.17 -2.15 22.87
N GLN A 684 -19.14 -2.19 23.79
CA GLN A 684 -19.29 -1.21 24.87
C GLN A 684 -18.29 -1.44 26.01
N GLN A 685 -17.89 -2.68 26.29
CA GLN A 685 -16.78 -2.96 27.22
C GLN A 685 -15.47 -2.37 26.69
N LEU A 686 -15.15 -2.60 25.42
CA LEU A 686 -13.97 -2.05 24.77
C LEU A 686 -14.02 -0.52 24.71
N ALA A 687 -15.20 0.06 24.42
CA ALA A 687 -15.38 1.51 24.43
C ALA A 687 -15.21 2.12 25.83
N ALA A 688 -15.68 1.45 26.89
CA ALA A 688 -15.48 1.89 28.27
C ALA A 688 -13.99 1.86 28.69
N LEU A 689 -13.26 0.80 28.29
CA LEU A 689 -11.81 0.74 28.49
C LEU A 689 -11.09 1.84 27.71
N ARG A 690 -11.49 2.08 26.45
CA ARG A 690 -10.96 3.18 25.64
C ARG A 690 -11.24 4.56 26.26
N ALA A 691 -12.42 4.75 26.87
CA ALA A 691 -12.75 5.97 27.60
C ALA A 691 -11.81 6.16 28.81
N LEU A 692 -11.56 5.10 29.58
CA LEU A 692 -10.59 5.11 30.68
C LEU A 692 -9.17 5.43 30.19
N GLU A 693 -8.73 4.80 29.09
CA GLU A 693 -7.43 5.09 28.47
C GLU A 693 -7.32 6.56 28.09
N LEU A 694 -8.34 7.13 27.43
CA LEU A 694 -8.29 8.52 26.99
C LEU A 694 -8.23 9.49 28.17
N VAL A 695 -8.87 9.18 29.31
CA VAL A 695 -8.68 10.01 30.53
C VAL A 695 -7.22 9.99 30.97
N LEU A 696 -6.62 8.80 31.09
CA LEU A 696 -5.21 8.63 31.48
C LEU A 696 -4.24 9.29 30.49
N ILE A 697 -4.51 9.17 29.19
CA ILE A 697 -3.67 9.73 28.13
C ILE A 697 -3.75 11.25 28.10
N ARG A 698 -4.97 11.80 28.13
CA ARG A 698 -5.23 13.21 27.83
C ARG A 698 -5.16 14.12 29.05
N LEU A 699 -5.56 13.61 30.23
CA LEU A 699 -5.49 14.37 31.48
C LEU A 699 -4.22 14.04 32.27
N GLY A 700 -3.65 12.85 32.05
CA GLY A 700 -2.42 12.37 32.65
C GLY A 700 -2.66 11.18 33.60
N LYS A 701 -1.58 10.58 34.08
CA LYS A 701 -1.60 9.52 35.09
C LYS A 701 -1.90 10.11 36.48
N PRO A 702 -2.88 9.57 37.23
CA PRO A 702 -3.26 10.10 38.53
C PRO A 702 -2.27 9.70 39.64
N SER A 703 -2.57 10.09 40.88
CA SER A 703 -1.78 9.69 42.05
C SER A 703 -1.70 8.16 42.20
N GLU A 704 -0.68 7.69 42.92
CA GLU A 704 -0.48 6.26 43.22
C GLU A 704 -1.69 5.63 43.92
N GLU A 705 -2.37 6.39 44.79
CA GLU A 705 -3.59 5.94 45.48
C GLU A 705 -4.72 5.67 44.49
N ILE A 706 -4.99 6.60 43.56
CA ILE A 706 -6.03 6.43 42.54
C ILE A 706 -5.63 5.32 41.56
N CYS A 707 -4.37 5.25 41.15
CA CYS A 707 -3.86 4.14 40.33
C CYS A 707 -4.13 2.78 41.00
N SER A 708 -3.87 2.68 42.32
CA SER A 708 -4.11 1.46 43.09
C SER A 708 -5.59 1.09 43.14
N GLN A 709 -6.49 2.07 43.28
CA GLN A 709 -7.94 1.84 43.27
C GLN A 709 -8.43 1.35 41.89
N ILE A 710 -7.97 1.98 40.80
CA ILE A 710 -8.28 1.56 39.43
C ILE A 710 -7.74 0.15 39.19
N ALA A 711 -6.48 -0.11 39.55
CA ALA A 711 -5.86 -1.42 39.40
C ALA A 711 -6.63 -2.52 40.15
N ALA A 712 -7.05 -2.27 41.40
CA ALA A 712 -7.85 -3.22 42.18
C ALA A 712 -9.20 -3.53 41.52
N ALA A 713 -9.87 -2.53 40.93
CA ALA A 713 -11.14 -2.73 40.24
C ALA A 713 -10.97 -3.56 38.95
N LEU A 714 -9.94 -3.26 38.15
CA LEU A 714 -9.65 -3.99 36.91
C LEU A 714 -9.11 -5.39 37.17
N ASP A 715 -8.37 -5.59 38.27
CA ASP A 715 -7.81 -6.89 38.64
C ASP A 715 -8.86 -7.96 38.97
N ILE A 716 -10.07 -7.55 39.37
CA ILE A 716 -11.18 -8.47 39.62
C ILE A 716 -11.61 -9.17 38.33
N VAL A 717 -11.53 -8.47 37.19
CA VAL A 717 -11.97 -8.97 35.89
C VAL A 717 -10.81 -9.44 35.01
N TYR A 718 -9.57 -9.03 35.28
CA TYR A 718 -8.40 -9.45 34.50
C TYR A 718 -7.80 -10.77 35.05
N PRO A 719 -7.64 -11.83 34.23
CA PRO A 719 -8.00 -11.94 32.82
C PRO A 719 -9.46 -12.33 32.57
N THR A 720 -9.98 -11.93 31.40
CA THR A 720 -11.29 -12.30 30.87
C THR A 720 -11.17 -13.40 29.81
N GLU A 721 -12.31 -13.93 29.33
CA GLU A 721 -12.35 -14.87 28.20
C GLU A 721 -12.05 -14.20 26.84
N ASN A 722 -12.20 -12.88 26.72
CA ASN A 722 -12.01 -12.17 25.47
C ASN A 722 -10.59 -11.60 25.36
N SER A 723 -9.88 -11.97 24.29
CA SER A 723 -8.49 -11.58 24.10
C SER A 723 -8.30 -10.08 23.85
N PHE A 724 -9.22 -9.41 23.15
CA PHE A 724 -9.15 -7.96 22.91
C PHE A 724 -9.34 -7.17 24.21
N VAL A 725 -10.30 -7.58 25.05
CA VAL A 725 -10.48 -6.99 26.39
C VAL A 725 -9.22 -7.17 27.23
N ASN A 726 -8.59 -8.35 27.18
CA ASN A 726 -7.33 -8.60 27.87
C ASN A 726 -6.16 -7.76 27.34
N ARG A 727 -6.13 -7.40 26.05
CA ARG A 727 -5.11 -6.50 25.49
C ARG A 727 -5.25 -5.10 26.08
N GLU A 728 -6.45 -4.51 26.07
CA GLU A 728 -6.68 -3.17 26.64
C GLU A 728 -6.42 -3.17 28.16
N LEU A 729 -6.94 -4.16 28.90
CA LEU A 729 -6.68 -4.29 30.34
C LEU A 729 -5.19 -4.39 30.66
N CYS A 730 -4.44 -5.19 29.91
CA CYS A 730 -2.98 -5.30 30.07
C CYS A 730 -2.30 -3.94 29.89
N GLN A 731 -2.66 -3.19 28.85
CA GLN A 731 -2.05 -1.88 28.57
C GLN A 731 -2.34 -0.87 29.69
N ILE A 732 -3.59 -0.78 30.14
CA ILE A 732 -4.00 0.10 31.23
C ILE A 732 -3.28 -0.26 32.53
N LEU A 733 -3.30 -1.54 32.92
CA LEU A 733 -2.68 -2.02 34.15
C LEU A 733 -1.16 -1.82 34.16
N VAL A 734 -0.50 -1.93 33.01
CA VAL A 734 0.92 -1.58 32.87
C VAL A 734 1.14 -0.09 33.05
N ALA A 735 0.32 0.77 32.43
CA ALA A 735 0.48 2.23 32.51
C ALA A 735 0.29 2.79 33.93
N ILE A 736 -0.57 2.16 34.74
CA ILE A 736 -0.83 2.55 36.14
C ILE A 736 0.00 1.76 37.17
N ASP A 737 1.06 1.07 36.72
CA ASP A 737 2.01 0.32 37.55
C ASP A 737 1.39 -0.77 38.45
N SER A 738 0.40 -1.51 37.95
CA SER A 738 -0.20 -2.61 38.73
C SER A 738 0.86 -3.68 39.10
N PRO A 739 0.98 -4.07 40.38
CA PRO A 739 1.97 -5.07 40.82
C PRO A 739 1.63 -6.50 40.39
N THR A 740 0.39 -6.77 39.93
CA THR A 740 -0.10 -8.10 39.59
C THR A 740 -0.05 -8.38 38.09
N VAL A 741 -0.04 -7.33 37.25
CA VAL A 741 -0.23 -7.43 35.78
C VAL A 741 0.76 -8.40 35.15
N VAL A 742 2.06 -8.25 35.45
CA VAL A 742 3.13 -9.11 34.91
C VAL A 742 2.81 -10.59 35.10
N SER A 743 2.43 -10.99 36.32
CA SER A 743 2.16 -12.41 36.62
C SER A 743 0.95 -12.96 35.87
N LYS A 744 -0.14 -12.20 35.81
CA LYS A 744 -1.37 -12.60 35.11
C LYS A 744 -1.17 -12.63 33.60
N THR A 745 -0.48 -11.64 33.06
CA THR A 745 -0.20 -11.56 31.62
C THR A 745 0.76 -12.67 31.17
N LEU A 746 1.78 -13.02 31.94
CA LEU A 746 2.65 -14.16 31.61
C LEU A 746 1.86 -15.49 31.59
N ALA A 747 0.91 -15.68 32.50
CA ALA A 747 0.01 -16.84 32.48
C ALA A 747 -0.91 -16.86 31.24
N LEU A 748 -1.42 -15.70 30.82
CA LEU A 748 -2.15 -15.57 29.56
C LEU A 748 -1.26 -15.91 28.36
N MET A 749 -0.05 -15.34 28.28
CA MET A 749 0.89 -15.61 27.19
C MET A 749 1.19 -17.10 27.03
N ALA A 750 1.33 -17.83 28.14
CA ALA A 750 1.58 -19.27 28.13
C ALA A 750 0.41 -20.11 27.56
N THR A 751 -0.79 -19.55 27.51
CA THR A 751 -2.02 -20.25 27.07
C THR A 751 -2.69 -19.60 25.85
N SER A 752 -2.18 -18.46 25.38
CA SER A 752 -2.65 -17.78 24.17
C SER A 752 -2.63 -18.71 22.97
N LYS A 753 -3.79 -18.82 22.31
CA LYS A 753 -3.91 -19.59 21.07
C LYS A 753 -3.40 -18.77 19.89
N ASP A 754 -2.87 -19.46 18.88
CA ASP A 754 -2.64 -18.86 17.57
C ASP A 754 -3.99 -18.54 16.94
N ASP A 755 -4.20 -17.26 16.60
CA ASP A 755 -5.38 -16.73 15.92
C ASP A 755 -5.06 -16.29 14.48
N PHE A 756 -3.98 -16.83 13.90
CA PHE A 756 -3.60 -16.57 12.50
C PHE A 756 -4.77 -16.79 11.55
N GLN A 757 -5.05 -15.76 10.76
CA GLN A 757 -5.97 -15.80 9.64
C GLN A 757 -5.17 -15.62 8.35
N GLU A 758 -5.49 -16.43 7.35
CA GLU A 758 -4.95 -16.24 6.00
C GLU A 758 -5.30 -14.84 5.51
N VAL A 759 -4.28 -14.13 5.02
CA VAL A 759 -4.43 -12.73 4.61
C VAL A 759 -5.12 -12.58 3.24
N THR A 760 -5.01 -13.59 2.37
CA THR A 760 -5.69 -13.71 1.07
C THR A 760 -5.49 -15.13 0.52
N THR A 761 -6.08 -15.44 -0.64
CA THR A 761 -6.00 -16.77 -1.25
C THR A 761 -4.68 -17.00 -1.99
N ASP A 762 -4.29 -18.26 -2.17
CA ASP A 762 -3.10 -18.64 -2.93
C ASP A 762 -3.18 -18.19 -4.40
N GLU A 763 -4.39 -18.17 -4.99
CA GLU A 763 -4.59 -17.69 -6.36
C GLU A 763 -4.18 -16.21 -6.49
N VAL A 764 -4.60 -15.36 -5.55
CA VAL A 764 -4.22 -13.94 -5.52
C VAL A 764 -2.71 -13.79 -5.31
N LEU A 765 -2.14 -14.48 -4.31
CA LEU A 765 -0.70 -14.43 -4.03
C LEU A 765 0.14 -14.91 -5.22
N SER A 766 -0.35 -15.89 -5.97
CA SER A 766 0.35 -16.41 -7.15
C SER A 766 0.49 -15.38 -8.27
N ARG A 767 -0.26 -14.27 -8.24
CA ARG A 767 -0.16 -13.19 -9.24
C ARG A 767 1.11 -12.36 -9.10
N ASN A 768 1.77 -12.37 -7.93
CA ASN A 768 3.03 -11.65 -7.74
C ASN A 768 3.93 -12.30 -6.68
N ASP A 769 4.93 -13.07 -7.13
CA ASP A 769 5.81 -13.81 -6.24
C ASP A 769 6.71 -12.92 -5.36
N GLY A 770 7.07 -11.73 -5.83
CA GLY A 770 7.88 -10.78 -5.06
C GLY A 770 7.16 -10.29 -3.82
N TYR A 771 5.91 -9.84 -4.01
CA TYR A 771 5.07 -9.31 -2.93
C TYR A 771 4.43 -10.40 -2.06
N ALA A 772 4.19 -11.58 -2.61
CA ALA A 772 3.65 -12.71 -1.85
C ALA A 772 4.59 -13.21 -0.75
N ASN A 773 5.89 -12.86 -0.80
CA ASN A 773 6.87 -13.34 0.18
C ASN A 773 6.55 -12.94 1.62
N ALA A 774 6.05 -11.73 1.86
CA ALA A 774 5.69 -11.28 3.21
C ALA A 774 4.52 -12.12 3.77
N ALA A 775 3.46 -12.31 2.96
CA ALA A 775 2.33 -13.15 3.31
C ALA A 775 2.74 -14.61 3.56
N ARG A 776 3.55 -15.20 2.67
CA ARG A 776 4.08 -16.57 2.80
C ARG A 776 4.98 -16.73 4.01
N ALA A 777 5.83 -15.75 4.33
CA ALA A 777 6.69 -15.78 5.51
C ALA A 777 5.88 -15.72 6.81
N ALA A 778 4.83 -14.90 6.87
CA ALA A 778 3.92 -14.86 7.99
C ALA A 778 3.15 -16.18 8.15
N ALA A 779 2.64 -16.75 7.05
CA ALA A 779 1.97 -18.06 7.06
C ALA A 779 2.90 -19.19 7.54
N GLY A 780 4.19 -19.16 7.14
CA GLY A 780 5.18 -20.15 7.56
C GLY A 780 5.64 -20.02 9.02
N SER A 781 5.65 -18.79 9.57
CA SER A 781 6.08 -18.54 10.96
C SER A 781 4.93 -18.54 11.98
N ARG A 782 3.69 -18.28 11.54
CA ARG A 782 2.46 -18.21 12.35
C ARG A 782 2.66 -17.40 13.65
N PRO A 783 3.04 -16.12 13.54
CA PRO A 783 3.28 -15.29 14.71
C PRO A 783 2.01 -15.17 15.55
N ASN A 784 2.10 -15.47 16.84
CA ASN A 784 0.97 -15.34 17.75
C ASN A 784 0.73 -13.87 18.10
N ALA A 785 -0.25 -13.24 17.47
CA ALA A 785 -0.54 -11.82 17.67
C ALA A 785 -0.87 -11.51 19.14
N GLN A 786 -1.57 -12.40 19.86
CA GLN A 786 -1.86 -12.19 21.29
C GLN A 786 -0.58 -12.12 22.13
N GLN A 787 0.33 -13.07 21.96
CA GLN A 787 1.61 -13.07 22.66
C GLN A 787 2.46 -11.84 22.32
N ILE A 788 2.48 -11.44 21.05
CA ILE A 788 3.19 -10.22 20.62
C ILE A 788 2.58 -9.00 21.32
N SER A 789 1.26 -8.86 21.33
CA SER A 789 0.59 -7.72 21.99
C SER A 789 0.95 -7.63 23.48
N TYR A 790 0.92 -8.76 24.20
CA TYR A 790 1.29 -8.81 25.61
C TYR A 790 2.77 -8.51 25.85
N MET A 791 3.67 -9.08 25.04
CA MET A 791 5.11 -8.79 25.11
C MET A 791 5.39 -7.29 24.90
N VAL A 792 4.74 -6.68 23.89
CA VAL A 792 4.86 -5.25 23.60
C VAL A 792 4.33 -4.38 24.73
N ALA A 793 3.28 -4.80 25.44
CA ALA A 793 2.80 -4.09 26.61
C ALA A 793 3.77 -4.25 27.80
N LEU A 794 4.12 -5.49 28.17
CA LEU A 794 4.95 -5.81 29.34
C LEU A 794 6.36 -5.22 29.30
N ARG A 795 6.91 -4.92 28.11
CA ARG A 795 8.20 -4.21 28.01
C ARG A 795 8.21 -2.84 28.71
N ASN A 796 7.02 -2.24 28.91
CA ASN A 796 6.85 -0.95 29.57
C ASN A 796 6.53 -1.10 31.06
N ALA A 797 6.39 -2.32 31.58
CA ALA A 797 6.05 -2.55 32.99
C ALA A 797 7.23 -2.19 33.90
N THR A 798 7.00 -1.23 34.78
CA THR A 798 7.94 -0.76 35.82
C THR A 798 7.72 -1.47 37.17
N ALA A 799 6.54 -2.09 37.35
CA ALA A 799 6.13 -2.83 38.54
C ALA A 799 5.79 -4.29 38.23
N GLY A 800 5.79 -5.15 39.26
CA GLY A 800 5.36 -6.56 39.18
C GLY A 800 6.44 -7.58 38.74
N TRP A 801 7.59 -7.13 38.26
CA TRP A 801 8.76 -7.98 38.01
C TRP A 801 9.39 -8.46 39.32
N THR A 802 9.88 -9.70 39.32
CA THR A 802 10.65 -10.30 40.42
C THR A 802 11.82 -11.09 39.83
N ARG A 803 12.87 -11.40 40.60
CA ARG A 803 14.01 -12.21 40.10
C ARG A 803 13.62 -13.54 39.46
N GLN A 804 12.51 -14.16 39.87
CA GLN A 804 12.00 -15.42 39.29
C GLN A 804 11.24 -15.21 37.98
N ARG A 805 10.85 -13.97 37.66
CA ARG A 805 10.04 -13.59 36.50
C ARG A 805 10.83 -12.79 35.47
N CYS A 806 12.08 -12.41 35.75
CA CYS A 806 12.98 -11.71 34.83
C CYS A 806 13.61 -12.64 33.80
#